data_AF-A0A1N7SXJ9-F1
#
_entry.id   AF-A0A1N7SXJ9-F1
#
_cell.length_a   1.000
_cell.length_b   1.000
_cell.length_c   1.000
_cell.angle_alpha   90.00
_cell.angle_beta   90.00
_cell.angle_gamma   90.00
#
_symmetry.space_group_name_H-M   'P 1'
#
loop_
_entity.id
_entity.type
_entity.pdbx_description
1 polymer ?
#
loop_
_entity_poly.entity_id
_entity_poly.type
_entity_poly.pdbx_seq_one_letter_code
_entity_poly.pdbx_strand_id
1 'polypeptide(L)'
;MRQLNRSQARTPQFFSSEKAESYKKKIHEYLENPDFRRPPEFRWESDDRYEVQEALQNWTHGKCSYCEKRRTLIGSDAWGIDHFRPLRAADRGRGKIDRLHYCWLAVEWVNVYYACHACASIKGNLFPLYRGHGELGASLESLRRTETPVLIDPAYDRVEKHLTVAPSGRMYGLTQRGSETISLLDLNRQELLDGREDALREFVSKWNDAFEQRERPNSSLTFEQVRELLAPEASFSGAISLLLHRLLPKRVRRKDLHSISESHLRQILDAIGAINPGEVDREIEARNHARGSQYFLGQAHRRARPIRRIEIRNFKGIREAAVDFPMPEGKDTQWVAFVGPNGVGKTSLLQALALALAGPVVASEMIDDAKTILSEGASAGEIRLEFWHSDEANLLTFDRTSRRFGGFASTPSPVLAYGAYRLLARRVLPRKQRRNDFRLLSLFDEHAKINGPHGWFTKLAGQRLRDAADLVQQLMLEPTALVNIVDSKVEVRINGREQPIDAMSSGLQNIFSLATDILEVVYSWGDSALGAQATVLIDELDAHLHPAWRLRIVERLRRAFPMIHFIYSTHDPLTLRGVRGQDVQILNASEQGTLSARSAPGDIDGLFVDQLLTSDLFGLNTTLDEKLDGEFVRYYDLLARGDSRLNARERDELRGLEESLHDEGMMGVTQRERIMYRVIDRQLATLRDGEGGELSEDAIKLIEELVQSNQEYKGLLGD
;
A
#
# COMPACT_ATOMS: atom_id res chain seq x y z
N MET A 1 -13.84 -9.17 17.66
CA MET A 1 -13.98 -10.42 16.88
C MET A 1 -15.26 -11.09 17.29
N ARG A 2 -16.10 -11.45 16.32
CA ARG A 2 -17.39 -12.10 16.57
C ARG A 2 -17.41 -13.50 15.97
N GLN A 3 -18.28 -14.36 16.50
CA GLN A 3 -18.60 -15.61 15.84
C GLN A 3 -19.35 -15.32 14.53
N LEU A 4 -18.91 -15.92 13.44
CA LEU A 4 -19.61 -15.90 12.16
C LEU A 4 -20.14 -17.30 11.85
N ASN A 5 -21.34 -17.37 11.30
CA ASN A 5 -21.89 -18.63 10.81
C ASN A 5 -21.79 -18.68 9.29
N ARG A 6 -20.85 -19.47 8.76
CA ARG A 6 -20.63 -19.58 7.31
C ARG A 6 -21.81 -20.22 6.57
N SER A 7 -22.67 -21.01 7.25
CA SER A 7 -23.82 -21.64 6.58
C SER A 7 -24.88 -20.66 6.09
N GLN A 8 -24.86 -19.42 6.60
CA GLN A 8 -25.76 -18.34 6.18
C GLN A 8 -25.23 -17.58 4.95
N ALA A 9 -23.99 -17.85 4.53
CA ALA A 9 -23.35 -17.16 3.41
C ALA A 9 -23.69 -17.87 2.09
N ARG A 10 -24.24 -17.13 1.12
CA ARG A 10 -24.36 -17.62 -0.27
C ARG A 10 -22.98 -17.67 -0.90
N THR A 11 -22.58 -18.83 -1.42
CA THR A 11 -21.32 -18.97 -2.16
C THR A 11 -21.44 -18.27 -3.52
N PRO A 12 -20.52 -17.36 -3.88
CA PRO A 12 -20.47 -16.72 -5.20
C PRO A 12 -20.26 -17.72 -6.35
N GLN A 13 -20.77 -17.40 -7.54
CA GLN A 13 -20.65 -18.22 -8.75
C GLN A 13 -19.20 -18.38 -9.21
N PHE A 14 -18.37 -17.35 -8.98
CA PHE A 14 -16.93 -17.40 -9.24
C PHE A 14 -16.27 -18.70 -8.77
N PHE A 15 -16.59 -19.18 -7.57
CA PHE A 15 -15.92 -20.36 -6.97
C PHE A 15 -16.27 -21.69 -7.68
N SER A 16 -17.31 -21.69 -8.51
CA SER A 16 -17.70 -22.80 -9.39
C SER A 16 -17.39 -22.54 -10.87
N SER A 17 -16.69 -21.44 -11.19
CA SER A 17 -16.39 -21.05 -12.57
C SER A 17 -15.21 -21.83 -13.18
N GLU A 18 -15.15 -21.84 -14.51
CA GLU A 18 -13.99 -22.39 -15.25
C GLU A 18 -12.68 -21.66 -14.90
N LYS A 19 -12.74 -20.36 -14.57
CA LYS A 19 -11.56 -19.59 -14.15
C LYS A 19 -10.98 -20.13 -12.84
N ALA A 20 -11.83 -20.40 -11.85
CA ALA A 20 -11.41 -20.96 -10.58
C ALA A 20 -10.81 -22.37 -10.75
N GLU A 21 -11.43 -23.22 -11.57
CA GLU A 21 -10.90 -24.55 -11.89
C GLU A 21 -9.59 -24.49 -12.68
N SER A 22 -9.45 -23.55 -13.62
CA SER A 22 -8.20 -23.30 -14.34
C SER A 22 -7.06 -22.92 -13.38
N TYR A 23 -7.34 -22.08 -12.38
CA TYR A 23 -6.35 -21.74 -11.36
C TYR A 23 -5.97 -22.96 -10.50
N LYS A 24 -6.96 -23.76 -10.05
CA LYS A 24 -6.71 -25.00 -9.29
C LYS A 24 -5.83 -25.98 -10.06
N LYS A 25 -6.06 -26.13 -11.38
CA LYS A 25 -5.22 -26.98 -12.22
C LYS A 25 -3.78 -26.48 -12.29
N LYS A 26 -3.59 -25.17 -12.60
CA LYS A 26 -2.26 -24.55 -12.68
C LYS A 26 -1.47 -24.67 -11.37
N ILE A 27 -2.12 -24.48 -10.23
CA ILE A 27 -1.45 -24.55 -8.93
C ILE A 27 -1.14 -26.00 -8.55
N HIS A 28 -1.98 -26.97 -8.94
CA HIS A 28 -1.70 -28.38 -8.72
C HIS A 28 -0.49 -28.86 -9.52
N GLU A 29 -0.43 -28.55 -10.82
CA GLU A 29 0.73 -28.84 -11.68
C GLU A 29 2.03 -28.22 -11.12
N TYR A 30 1.96 -27.01 -10.58
CA TYR A 30 3.08 -26.36 -9.92
C TYR A 30 3.52 -27.07 -8.63
N LEU A 31 2.57 -27.55 -7.81
CA LEU A 31 2.89 -28.22 -6.54
C LEU A 31 3.42 -29.64 -6.73
N GLU A 32 3.13 -30.30 -7.85
CA GLU A 32 3.73 -31.61 -8.21
C GLU A 32 5.22 -31.49 -8.53
N ASN A 33 5.63 -30.40 -9.18
CA ASN A 33 7.03 -30.13 -9.54
C ASN A 33 7.45 -28.71 -9.13
N PRO A 34 7.57 -28.44 -7.81
CA PRO A 34 7.85 -27.09 -7.34
C PRO A 34 9.29 -26.72 -7.68
N ASP A 35 9.47 -25.71 -8.53
CA ASP A 35 10.76 -25.08 -8.76
C ASP A 35 11.03 -23.95 -7.74
N PHE A 36 12.16 -23.27 -7.88
CA PHE A 36 12.48 -22.13 -7.02
C PHE A 36 11.66 -20.88 -7.34
N ARG A 37 10.83 -20.83 -8.39
CA ARG A 37 10.03 -19.66 -8.79
C ARG A 37 8.70 -19.61 -8.05
N ARG A 38 8.13 -18.44 -7.85
CA ARG A 38 6.86 -18.27 -7.10
C ARG A 38 5.71 -19.12 -7.68
N PRO A 39 4.77 -19.55 -6.81
CA PRO A 39 3.52 -20.13 -7.29
C PRO A 39 2.78 -19.15 -8.22
N PRO A 40 1.98 -19.66 -9.17
CA PRO A 40 1.07 -18.87 -9.98
C PRO A 40 0.30 -17.84 -9.15
N GLU A 41 0.43 -16.57 -9.52
CA GLU A 41 -0.20 -15.48 -8.82
C GLU A 41 -1.71 -15.51 -9.06
N PHE A 42 -2.49 -15.44 -7.99
CA PHE A 42 -3.93 -15.25 -8.07
C PHE A 42 -4.26 -13.76 -8.01
N ARG A 43 -5.05 -13.28 -8.96
CA ARG A 43 -5.58 -11.92 -8.99
C ARG A 43 -7.08 -11.97 -9.29
N TRP A 44 -7.83 -11.17 -8.55
CA TRP A 44 -9.24 -10.96 -8.84
C TRP A 44 -9.38 -10.05 -10.06
N GLU A 45 -10.18 -10.46 -11.04
CA GLU A 45 -10.69 -9.53 -12.05
C GLU A 45 -11.76 -8.63 -11.41
N SER A 46 -12.01 -7.45 -11.98
CA SER A 46 -12.89 -6.44 -11.37
C SER A 46 -14.30 -6.97 -11.08
N ASP A 47 -14.90 -7.70 -12.02
CA ASP A 47 -16.25 -8.24 -11.89
C ASP A 47 -16.30 -9.37 -10.84
N ASP A 48 -15.33 -10.29 -10.90
CA ASP A 48 -15.21 -11.40 -9.94
C ASP A 48 -14.99 -10.88 -8.51
N ARG A 49 -14.18 -9.81 -8.38
CA ARG A 49 -13.92 -9.14 -7.10
C ARG A 49 -15.21 -8.56 -6.53
N TYR A 50 -16.00 -7.87 -7.37
CA TYR A 50 -17.24 -7.23 -6.95
C TYR A 50 -18.25 -8.26 -6.44
N GLU A 51 -18.49 -9.33 -7.20
CA GLU A 51 -19.42 -10.40 -6.82
C GLU A 51 -19.05 -11.01 -5.45
N VAL A 52 -17.79 -11.39 -5.27
CA VAL A 52 -17.31 -12.02 -4.03
C VAL A 52 -17.38 -11.03 -2.87
N GLN A 53 -17.00 -9.78 -3.10
CA GLN A 53 -17.02 -8.74 -2.08
C GLN A 53 -18.44 -8.36 -1.65
N GLU A 54 -19.42 -8.40 -2.54
CA GLU A 54 -20.84 -8.20 -2.24
C GLU A 54 -21.38 -9.34 -1.35
N ALA A 55 -21.14 -10.59 -1.73
CA ALA A 55 -21.57 -11.75 -0.95
C ALA A 55 -20.97 -11.75 0.47
N LEU A 56 -19.69 -11.39 0.59
CA LEU A 56 -18.99 -11.23 1.86
C LEU A 56 -19.56 -10.08 2.70
N GLN A 57 -19.88 -8.94 2.09
CA GLN A 57 -20.51 -7.81 2.78
C GLN A 57 -21.87 -8.20 3.34
N ASN A 58 -22.70 -8.87 2.55
CA ASN A 58 -24.02 -9.33 2.99
C ASN A 58 -23.89 -10.34 4.13
N TRP A 59 -23.02 -11.34 4.01
CA TRP A 59 -22.76 -12.32 5.05
C TRP A 59 -22.27 -11.71 6.36
N THR A 60 -21.46 -10.65 6.27
CA THR A 60 -20.88 -9.97 7.43
C THR A 60 -21.65 -8.72 7.84
N HIS A 61 -22.82 -8.44 7.28
CA HIS A 61 -23.61 -7.24 7.57
C HIS A 61 -22.77 -5.94 7.46
N GLY A 62 -21.83 -5.90 6.51
CA GLY A 62 -20.92 -4.77 6.30
C GLY A 62 -19.89 -4.55 7.41
N LYS A 63 -19.59 -5.57 8.23
CA LYS A 63 -18.62 -5.50 9.35
C LYS A 63 -17.37 -6.34 9.09
N CYS A 64 -16.25 -5.92 9.67
CA CYS A 64 -14.99 -6.65 9.52
C CYS A 64 -15.07 -7.99 10.24
N SER A 65 -14.70 -9.07 9.56
CA SER A 65 -14.73 -10.44 10.12
C SER A 65 -13.85 -10.58 11.37
N TYR A 66 -12.80 -9.77 11.47
CA TYR A 66 -11.83 -9.80 12.57
C TYR A 66 -12.16 -8.81 13.70
N CYS A 67 -12.15 -7.51 13.40
CA CYS A 67 -12.32 -6.49 14.45
C CYS A 67 -13.76 -6.09 14.72
N GLU A 68 -14.70 -6.46 13.84
CA GLU A 68 -16.12 -6.10 13.93
C GLU A 68 -16.45 -4.61 13.75
N LYS A 69 -15.46 -3.77 13.42
CA LYS A 69 -15.72 -2.41 12.92
C LYS A 69 -16.74 -2.48 11.79
N ARG A 70 -17.63 -1.49 11.66
CA ARG A 70 -18.54 -1.34 10.52
C ARG A 70 -17.89 -0.47 9.45
N ARG A 71 -18.14 -0.77 8.17
CA ARG A 71 -17.71 0.11 7.09
C ARG A 71 -18.46 1.44 7.17
N THR A 72 -17.73 2.56 7.29
CA THR A 72 -18.30 3.91 7.17
C THR A 72 -18.31 4.32 5.70
N LEU A 73 -19.33 5.08 5.29
CA LEU A 73 -19.40 5.67 3.94
C LEU A 73 -18.50 6.91 3.79
N ILE A 74 -17.99 7.44 4.90
CA ILE A 74 -17.14 8.62 4.98
C ILE A 74 -15.70 8.17 5.23
N GLY A 75 -14.78 8.59 4.37
CA GLY A 75 -13.36 8.25 4.42
C GLY A 75 -12.95 7.16 3.42
N SER A 76 -11.69 7.22 2.97
CA SER A 76 -11.07 6.28 2.02
C SER A 76 -10.77 4.91 2.65
N ASP A 77 -11.60 4.42 3.59
CA ASP A 77 -11.44 3.11 4.21
C ASP A 77 -11.50 2.04 3.11
N ALA A 78 -10.35 1.52 2.71
CA ALA A 78 -10.25 0.43 1.75
C ALA A 78 -10.70 -0.86 2.43
N TRP A 79 -11.86 -1.36 2.06
CA TRP A 79 -12.37 -2.66 2.52
C TRP A 79 -12.25 -3.68 1.40
N GLY A 80 -11.96 -4.93 1.75
CA GLY A 80 -11.72 -5.92 0.73
C GLY A 80 -11.74 -7.37 1.20
N ILE A 81 -11.26 -8.20 0.30
CA ILE A 81 -11.15 -9.64 0.45
C ILE A 81 -9.82 -9.96 1.14
N ASP A 82 -9.88 -10.58 2.32
CA ASP A 82 -8.73 -11.23 2.95
C ASP A 82 -8.84 -12.75 2.81
N HIS A 83 -7.68 -13.42 2.81
CA HIS A 83 -7.58 -14.87 2.90
C HIS A 83 -7.08 -15.25 4.28
N PHE A 84 -7.84 -16.04 5.04
CA PHE A 84 -7.48 -16.41 6.41
C PHE A 84 -6.13 -17.14 6.44
N ARG A 85 -5.97 -18.17 5.61
CA ARG A 85 -4.66 -18.72 5.24
C ARG A 85 -4.08 -17.90 4.08
N PRO A 86 -2.85 -17.37 4.23
CA PRO A 86 -2.25 -16.44 3.28
C PRO A 86 -1.85 -17.10 1.97
N LEU A 87 -1.93 -16.38 0.85
CA LEU A 87 -1.63 -16.93 -0.48
C LEU A 87 -0.14 -16.88 -0.85
N ARG A 88 0.58 -15.94 -0.24
CA ARG A 88 1.99 -15.68 -0.53
C ARG A 88 2.77 -16.02 0.73
N ALA A 89 3.57 -17.08 0.68
CA ALA A 89 4.60 -17.40 1.66
C ALA A 89 4.16 -17.25 3.13
N ALA A 90 3.52 -18.29 3.67
CA ALA A 90 2.98 -18.28 5.02
C ALA A 90 4.08 -18.01 6.06
N ASP A 91 3.98 -16.87 6.74
CA ASP A 91 4.86 -16.49 7.84
C ASP A 91 4.43 -17.23 9.11
N ARG A 92 5.26 -18.16 9.57
CA ARG A 92 5.01 -18.96 10.77
C ARG A 92 5.38 -18.24 12.06
N GLY A 93 5.83 -16.99 11.96
CA GLY A 93 6.48 -16.26 13.03
C GLY A 93 7.92 -16.73 13.25
N ARG A 94 8.67 -15.95 14.04
CA ARG A 94 10.08 -16.21 14.40
C ARG A 94 11.02 -16.35 13.19
N GLY A 95 10.68 -15.72 12.06
CA GLY A 95 11.50 -15.76 10.84
C GLY A 95 11.42 -17.09 10.07
N LYS A 96 10.41 -17.92 10.33
CA LYS A 96 10.15 -19.11 9.51
C LYS A 96 9.06 -18.78 8.50
N ILE A 97 9.40 -18.89 7.21
CA ILE A 97 8.47 -18.62 6.10
C ILE A 97 8.33 -19.87 5.24
N ASP A 98 7.09 -20.35 5.08
CA ASP A 98 6.77 -21.51 4.25
C ASP A 98 6.20 -21.03 2.91
N ARG A 99 7.07 -20.99 1.90
CA ARG A 99 6.78 -20.34 0.60
C ARG A 99 5.60 -20.95 -0.17
N LEU A 100 5.49 -22.27 -0.12
CA LEU A 100 4.54 -23.04 -0.94
C LEU A 100 3.18 -23.22 -0.25
N HIS A 101 3.07 -22.91 1.04
CA HIS A 101 1.86 -23.20 1.80
C HIS A 101 0.71 -22.30 1.42
N TYR A 102 -0.45 -22.93 1.23
CA TYR A 102 -1.78 -22.35 1.07
C TYR A 102 -2.07 -21.56 -0.21
N CYS A 103 -1.11 -21.43 -1.13
CA CYS A 103 -1.38 -20.83 -2.43
C CYS A 103 -2.54 -21.52 -3.18
N TRP A 104 -2.71 -22.83 -2.99
CA TRP A 104 -3.82 -23.62 -3.54
C TRP A 104 -5.19 -23.30 -2.94
N LEU A 105 -5.26 -22.52 -1.86
CA LEU A 105 -6.50 -22.11 -1.19
C LEU A 105 -6.99 -20.72 -1.65
N ALA A 106 -6.42 -20.16 -2.72
CA ALA A 106 -6.79 -18.85 -3.23
C ALA A 106 -8.25 -18.74 -3.66
N VAL A 107 -8.75 -19.81 -4.27
CA VAL A 107 -10.12 -19.94 -4.80
C VAL A 107 -10.98 -20.86 -3.93
N GLU A 108 -10.72 -20.90 -2.62
CA GLU A 108 -11.52 -21.65 -1.66
C GLU A 108 -12.41 -20.68 -0.87
N TRP A 109 -13.73 -20.72 -1.12
CA TRP A 109 -14.69 -19.79 -0.48
C TRP A 109 -14.53 -19.74 1.04
N VAL A 110 -14.34 -20.92 1.65
CA VAL A 110 -14.15 -21.09 3.10
C VAL A 110 -12.90 -20.40 3.65
N ASN A 111 -11.93 -20.05 2.80
CA ASN A 111 -10.72 -19.32 3.16
C ASN A 111 -10.84 -17.79 2.98
N VAL A 112 -11.94 -17.28 2.43
CA VAL A 112 -12.11 -15.88 2.01
C VAL A 112 -13.01 -15.10 3.00
N TYR A 113 -12.55 -13.93 3.46
CA TYR A 113 -13.20 -13.13 4.51
C TYR A 113 -13.32 -11.66 4.14
N TYR A 114 -14.36 -11.00 4.66
CA TYR A 114 -14.48 -9.54 4.58
C TYR A 114 -13.65 -8.89 5.67
N ALA A 115 -12.67 -8.07 5.31
CA ALA A 115 -11.82 -7.41 6.29
C ALA A 115 -11.60 -5.94 5.96
N CYS A 116 -11.48 -5.11 7.01
CA CYS A 116 -10.97 -3.76 6.87
C CYS A 116 -9.47 -3.77 6.57
N HIS A 117 -8.96 -2.74 5.90
CA HIS A 117 -7.55 -2.57 5.57
C HIS A 117 -6.64 -2.79 6.79
N ALA A 118 -6.96 -2.18 7.95
CA ALA A 118 -6.17 -2.33 9.16
C ALA A 118 -5.91 -3.80 9.53
N CYS A 119 -6.97 -4.61 9.61
CA CYS A 119 -6.83 -6.02 9.98
C CYS A 119 -6.13 -6.83 8.87
N ALA A 120 -6.43 -6.58 7.60
CA ALA A 120 -5.79 -7.28 6.49
C ALA A 120 -4.29 -6.98 6.39
N SER A 121 -3.90 -5.71 6.59
CA SER A 121 -2.52 -5.22 6.59
C SER A 121 -1.73 -5.74 7.78
N ILE A 122 -2.27 -5.62 9.01
CA ILE A 122 -1.64 -6.14 10.23
C ILE A 122 -1.46 -7.66 10.15
N LYS A 123 -2.45 -8.38 9.64
CA LYS A 123 -2.37 -9.83 9.45
C LYS A 123 -1.36 -10.19 8.37
N GLY A 124 -1.38 -9.53 7.21
CA GLY A 124 -0.48 -9.82 6.09
C GLY A 124 -0.44 -11.30 5.74
N ASN A 125 0.78 -11.87 5.72
CA ASN A 125 1.03 -13.29 5.51
C ASN A 125 1.22 -14.11 6.79
N LEU A 126 0.92 -13.51 7.95
CA LEU A 126 1.12 -14.13 9.25
C LEU A 126 0.12 -15.27 9.47
N PHE A 127 0.65 -16.49 9.58
CA PHE A 127 -0.10 -17.69 9.90
C PHE A 127 0.72 -18.65 10.80
N PRO A 128 1.07 -18.22 12.03
CA PRO A 128 1.78 -19.02 12.99
C PRO A 128 0.95 -20.22 13.44
N LEU A 129 1.64 -21.36 13.62
CA LEU A 129 1.06 -22.61 14.10
C LEU A 129 1.68 -22.98 15.44
N TYR A 130 0.88 -23.48 16.38
CA TYR A 130 1.41 -24.15 17.57
C TYR A 130 1.97 -25.52 17.23
N ARG A 131 1.27 -26.25 16.36
CA ARG A 131 1.57 -27.62 15.95
C ARG A 131 1.08 -27.89 14.54
N GLY A 132 1.70 -28.90 13.94
CA GLY A 132 1.34 -29.38 12.62
C GLY A 132 1.99 -28.60 11.50
N HIS A 133 1.98 -29.22 10.33
CA HIS A 133 2.39 -28.62 9.08
C HIS A 133 1.65 -29.40 7.99
N GLY A 134 0.62 -28.79 7.43
CA GLY A 134 -0.22 -29.46 6.43
C GLY A 134 0.58 -29.88 5.20
N GLU A 135 0.15 -30.97 4.57
CA GLU A 135 0.68 -31.41 3.28
C GLU A 135 0.36 -30.38 2.19
N LEU A 136 1.27 -30.27 1.21
CA LEU A 136 1.06 -29.38 0.08
C LEU A 136 -0.14 -29.87 -0.75
N GLY A 137 -1.03 -28.96 -1.11
CA GLY A 137 -2.24 -29.29 -1.85
C GLY A 137 -3.37 -29.92 -1.02
N ALA A 138 -3.19 -30.09 0.30
CA ALA A 138 -4.22 -30.68 1.15
C ALA A 138 -5.49 -29.82 1.22
N SER A 139 -6.66 -30.47 1.28
CA SER A 139 -7.93 -29.76 1.45
C SER A 139 -7.97 -28.97 2.77
N LEU A 140 -8.75 -27.88 2.82
CA LEU A 140 -8.89 -27.09 4.05
C LEU A 140 -9.35 -27.93 5.25
N GLU A 141 -10.20 -28.94 5.01
CA GLU A 141 -10.66 -29.86 6.05
C GLU A 141 -9.51 -30.69 6.62
N SER A 142 -8.63 -31.23 5.76
CA SER A 142 -7.44 -31.95 6.19
C SER A 142 -6.48 -31.04 6.99
N LEU A 143 -6.27 -29.81 6.51
CA LEU A 143 -5.45 -28.81 7.20
C LEU A 143 -6.00 -28.48 8.60
N ARG A 144 -7.32 -28.34 8.75
CA ARG A 144 -7.96 -28.10 10.05
C ARG A 144 -7.80 -29.25 11.05
N ARG A 145 -7.57 -30.48 10.58
CA ARG A 145 -7.32 -31.65 11.43
C ARG A 145 -5.85 -31.79 11.81
N THR A 146 -4.95 -31.33 10.94
CA THR A 146 -3.49 -31.55 11.08
C THR A 146 -2.76 -30.35 11.67
N GLU A 147 -3.30 -29.14 11.51
CA GLU A 147 -2.69 -27.89 11.96
C GLU A 147 -3.44 -27.29 13.16
N THR A 148 -2.71 -26.60 14.03
CA THR A 148 -3.31 -25.78 15.09
C THR A 148 -2.85 -24.32 14.93
N PRO A 149 -3.62 -23.48 14.21
CA PRO A 149 -3.24 -22.09 14.00
C PRO A 149 -3.39 -21.25 15.26
N VAL A 150 -2.50 -20.29 15.47
CA VAL A 150 -2.60 -19.32 16.57
C VAL A 150 -3.80 -18.38 16.35
N LEU A 151 -4.00 -17.92 15.11
CA LEU A 151 -5.16 -17.09 14.77
C LEU A 151 -6.45 -17.89 14.94
N ILE A 152 -7.46 -17.26 15.55
CA ILE A 152 -8.82 -17.78 15.65
C ILE A 152 -9.54 -17.51 14.33
N ASP A 153 -10.10 -18.56 13.73
CA ASP A 153 -10.97 -18.48 12.55
C ASP A 153 -12.40 -18.13 13.03
N PRO A 154 -12.91 -16.90 12.81
CA PRO A 154 -14.20 -16.49 13.32
C PRO A 154 -15.38 -17.28 12.74
N ALA A 155 -15.20 -18.00 11.62
CA ALA A 155 -16.26 -18.78 11.00
C ALA A 155 -16.16 -20.30 11.26
N TYR A 156 -15.13 -20.75 11.98
CA TYR A 156 -14.91 -22.17 12.29
C TYR A 156 -14.66 -22.44 13.77
N ASP A 157 -13.82 -21.63 14.41
CA ASP A 157 -13.57 -21.71 15.84
C ASP A 157 -14.72 -21.09 16.62
N ARG A 158 -14.88 -21.52 17.88
CA ARG A 158 -15.82 -20.91 18.83
C ARG A 158 -15.17 -19.73 19.55
N VAL A 159 -15.39 -18.53 19.05
CA VAL A 159 -14.73 -17.29 19.50
C VAL A 159 -14.92 -17.06 21.00
N GLU A 160 -16.12 -17.33 21.53
CA GLU A 160 -16.51 -17.13 22.93
C GLU A 160 -15.82 -18.07 23.93
N LYS A 161 -15.12 -19.11 23.45
CA LYS A 161 -14.24 -19.95 24.28
C LYS A 161 -12.86 -19.34 24.49
N HIS A 162 -12.44 -18.47 23.58
CA HIS A 162 -11.08 -17.95 23.51
C HIS A 162 -10.98 -16.47 23.90
N LEU A 163 -12.03 -15.70 23.66
CA LEU A 163 -12.04 -14.26 23.84
C LEU A 163 -13.19 -13.83 24.77
N THR A 164 -12.97 -12.71 25.46
CA THR A 164 -13.99 -11.96 26.19
C THR A 164 -13.72 -10.47 26.05
N VAL A 165 -14.67 -9.64 26.43
CA VAL A 165 -14.56 -8.18 26.40
C VAL A 165 -15.02 -7.64 27.74
N ALA A 166 -14.41 -6.56 28.19
CA ALA A 166 -14.82 -5.82 29.38
C ALA A 166 -15.65 -4.59 28.98
N PRO A 167 -16.53 -4.07 29.85
CA PRO A 167 -17.34 -2.87 29.57
C PRO A 167 -16.54 -1.66 29.07
N SER A 168 -15.28 -1.52 29.49
CA SER A 168 -14.28 -0.58 28.96
C SER A 168 -13.92 -0.75 27.46
N GLY A 169 -14.54 -1.70 26.74
CA GLY A 169 -14.23 -1.99 25.34
C GLY A 169 -12.97 -2.84 25.12
N ARG A 170 -12.21 -3.14 26.18
CA ARG A 170 -10.95 -3.90 26.08
C ARG A 170 -11.20 -5.41 25.92
N MET A 171 -10.54 -6.02 24.94
CA MET A 171 -10.58 -7.45 24.68
C MET A 171 -9.54 -8.19 25.53
N TYR A 172 -9.93 -9.36 26.06
CA TYR A 172 -9.07 -10.24 26.84
C TYR A 172 -9.09 -11.67 26.29
N GLY A 173 -7.92 -12.31 26.31
CA GLY A 173 -7.78 -13.72 25.94
C GLY A 173 -8.08 -14.65 27.11
N LEU A 174 -9.09 -15.50 26.98
CA LEU A 174 -9.39 -16.57 27.92
C LEU A 174 -8.44 -17.76 27.80
N THR A 175 -7.82 -17.90 26.63
CA THR A 175 -6.78 -18.90 26.33
C THR A 175 -5.55 -18.23 25.75
N GLN A 176 -4.39 -18.89 25.77
CA GLN A 176 -3.18 -18.41 25.09
C GLN A 176 -3.44 -18.01 23.63
N ARG A 177 -4.14 -18.87 22.88
CA ARG A 177 -4.58 -18.60 21.48
C ARG A 177 -5.37 -17.30 21.32
N GLY A 178 -6.17 -16.94 22.32
CA GLY A 178 -6.97 -15.71 22.33
C GLY A 178 -6.12 -14.48 22.60
N SER A 179 -5.23 -14.52 23.60
CA SER A 179 -4.30 -13.42 23.90
C SER A 179 -3.36 -13.16 22.72
N GLU A 180 -2.85 -14.22 22.10
CA GLU A 180 -1.99 -14.11 20.92
C GLU A 180 -2.78 -13.59 19.71
N THR A 181 -4.02 -14.04 19.47
CA THR A 181 -4.87 -13.48 18.40
C THR A 181 -5.13 -11.97 18.59
N ILE A 182 -5.43 -11.54 19.82
CA ILE A 182 -5.61 -10.11 20.15
C ILE A 182 -4.35 -9.33 19.80
N SER A 183 -3.18 -9.85 20.19
CA SER A 183 -1.89 -9.20 19.97
C SER A 183 -1.51 -9.18 18.48
N LEU A 184 -1.73 -10.29 17.76
CA LEU A 184 -1.36 -10.43 16.35
C LEU A 184 -2.19 -9.54 15.42
N LEU A 185 -3.47 -9.32 15.73
CA LEU A 185 -4.39 -8.50 14.94
C LEU A 185 -4.57 -7.08 15.50
N ASP A 186 -3.83 -6.74 16.56
CA ASP A 186 -3.96 -5.48 17.30
C ASP A 186 -5.43 -5.12 17.61
N LEU A 187 -6.15 -6.07 18.20
CA LEU A 187 -7.58 -5.92 18.45
C LEU A 187 -7.89 -4.89 19.54
N ASN A 188 -6.89 -4.41 20.29
CA ASN A 188 -7.01 -3.39 21.32
C ASN A 188 -6.37 -2.05 20.92
N ARG A 189 -6.19 -1.78 19.63
CA ARG A 189 -5.88 -0.41 19.16
C ARG A 189 -6.99 0.56 19.55
N GLN A 190 -6.64 1.82 19.79
CA GLN A 190 -7.49 2.81 20.44
C GLN A 190 -8.84 3.00 19.74
N GLU A 191 -8.85 3.18 18.42
CA GLU A 191 -10.08 3.30 17.62
C GLU A 191 -11.11 2.17 17.90
N LEU A 192 -10.64 0.93 18.10
CA LEU A 192 -11.52 -0.19 18.43
C LEU A 192 -11.93 -0.22 19.89
N LEU A 193 -11.09 0.30 20.79
CA LEU A 193 -11.45 0.43 22.20
C LEU A 193 -12.59 1.42 22.33
N ASP A 194 -12.44 2.62 21.78
CA ASP A 194 -13.44 3.69 21.83
C ASP A 194 -14.76 3.22 21.23
N GLY A 195 -14.73 2.68 20.01
CA GLY A 195 -15.94 2.20 19.34
C GLY A 195 -16.65 1.05 20.07
N ARG A 196 -15.91 0.17 20.76
CA ARG A 196 -16.51 -0.89 21.58
C ARG A 196 -17.02 -0.37 22.91
N GLU A 197 -16.30 0.54 23.54
CA GLU A 197 -16.72 1.17 24.80
C GLU A 197 -18.05 1.88 24.61
N ASP A 198 -18.21 2.66 23.54
CA ASP A 198 -19.46 3.35 23.23
C ASP A 198 -20.62 2.38 23.03
N ALA A 199 -20.44 1.34 22.22
CA ALA A 199 -21.47 0.32 21.99
C ALA A 199 -21.84 -0.45 23.27
N LEU A 200 -20.85 -0.81 24.10
CA LEU A 200 -21.08 -1.53 25.36
C LEU A 200 -21.74 -0.63 26.41
N ARG A 201 -21.37 0.65 26.47
CA ARG A 201 -21.97 1.64 27.37
C ARG A 201 -23.44 1.85 27.04
N GLU A 202 -23.76 2.02 25.75
CA GLU A 202 -25.15 2.12 25.28
C GLU A 202 -25.93 0.85 25.64
N PHE A 203 -25.35 -0.33 25.34
CA PHE A 203 -25.97 -1.60 25.69
C PHE A 203 -26.24 -1.76 27.19
N VAL A 204 -25.26 -1.47 28.05
CA VAL A 204 -25.42 -1.60 29.50
C VAL A 204 -26.50 -0.65 30.03
N SER A 205 -26.56 0.58 29.50
CA SER A 205 -27.64 1.52 29.85
C SER A 205 -29.01 0.92 29.50
N LYS A 206 -29.21 0.48 28.26
CA LYS A 206 -30.48 -0.10 27.80
C LYS A 206 -30.83 -1.41 28.51
N TRP A 207 -29.82 -2.21 28.84
CA TRP A 207 -29.97 -3.44 29.61
C TRP A 207 -30.51 -3.16 31.01
N ASN A 208 -29.94 -2.19 31.71
CA ASN A 208 -30.36 -1.82 33.06
C ASN A 208 -31.77 -1.20 33.04
N ASP A 209 -32.08 -0.34 32.06
CA ASP A 209 -33.43 0.19 31.85
C ASP A 209 -34.46 -0.95 31.65
N ALA A 210 -34.13 -1.93 30.79
CA ALA A 210 -34.99 -3.09 30.54
C ALA A 210 -35.14 -3.97 31.79
N PHE A 211 -34.08 -4.13 32.58
CA PHE A 211 -34.12 -4.88 33.84
C PHE A 211 -35.03 -4.20 34.88
N GLU A 212 -34.95 -2.88 35.02
CA GLU A 212 -35.82 -2.12 35.93
C GLU A 212 -37.29 -2.15 35.51
N GLN A 213 -37.55 -2.12 34.20
CA GLN A 213 -38.91 -2.08 33.65
C GLN A 213 -39.50 -3.46 33.37
N ARG A 214 -38.78 -4.54 33.67
CA ARG A 214 -39.15 -5.92 33.28
C ARG A 214 -40.53 -6.37 33.77
N GLU A 215 -41.06 -5.83 34.87
CA GLU A 215 -42.37 -6.21 35.41
C GLU A 215 -43.53 -5.33 34.89
N ARG A 216 -43.24 -4.30 34.07
CA ARG A 216 -44.26 -3.37 33.55
C ARG A 216 -44.92 -3.93 32.27
N PRO A 217 -46.25 -3.76 32.10
CA PRO A 217 -46.98 -4.29 30.94
C PRO A 217 -46.67 -3.60 29.59
N ASN A 218 -46.09 -2.40 29.58
CA ASN A 218 -45.74 -1.63 28.35
C ASN A 218 -44.22 -1.54 28.07
N SER A 219 -43.42 -2.45 28.62
CA SER A 219 -41.96 -2.43 28.50
C SER A 219 -41.43 -2.84 27.10
N SER A 220 -42.30 -3.22 26.16
CA SER A 220 -41.91 -3.79 24.86
C SER A 220 -40.90 -2.94 24.08
N LEU A 221 -40.99 -1.61 24.16
CA LEU A 221 -40.03 -0.68 23.54
C LEU A 221 -38.61 -0.82 24.10
N THR A 222 -38.44 -0.98 25.40
CA THR A 222 -37.09 -1.19 26.01
C THR A 222 -36.50 -2.54 25.64
N PHE A 223 -37.33 -3.58 25.51
CA PHE A 223 -36.90 -4.90 25.05
C PHE A 223 -36.48 -4.87 23.57
N GLU A 224 -37.20 -4.11 22.75
CA GLU A 224 -36.88 -3.89 21.34
C GLU A 224 -35.53 -3.18 21.17
N GLN A 225 -35.27 -2.11 21.95
CA GLN A 225 -33.98 -1.42 21.96
C GLN A 225 -32.79 -2.34 22.28
N VAL A 226 -32.93 -3.23 23.27
CA VAL A 226 -31.89 -4.22 23.59
C VAL A 226 -31.70 -5.22 22.43
N ARG A 227 -32.79 -5.63 21.77
CA ARG A 227 -32.72 -6.52 20.60
C ARG A 227 -32.04 -5.86 19.41
N GLU A 228 -32.30 -4.58 19.16
CA GLU A 228 -31.64 -3.81 18.11
C GLU A 228 -30.12 -3.80 18.29
N LEU A 229 -29.63 -3.61 19.52
CA LEU A 229 -28.19 -3.64 19.82
C LEU A 229 -27.56 -5.04 19.70
N LEU A 230 -28.36 -6.11 19.84
CA LEU A 230 -27.94 -7.50 19.61
C LEU A 230 -28.08 -7.96 18.15
N ALA A 231 -28.67 -7.12 17.28
CA ALA A 231 -28.86 -7.45 15.89
C ALA A 231 -27.50 -7.66 15.18
N PRO A 232 -27.42 -8.58 14.21
CA PRO A 232 -26.19 -8.82 13.46
C PRO A 232 -25.61 -7.58 12.77
N GLU A 233 -26.45 -6.60 12.42
CA GLU A 233 -26.13 -5.33 11.75
C GLU A 233 -25.57 -4.27 12.71
N ALA A 234 -25.91 -4.35 13.99
CA ALA A 234 -25.49 -3.36 14.98
C ALA A 234 -23.97 -3.36 15.16
N SER A 235 -23.39 -2.17 15.37
CA SER A 235 -21.97 -2.00 15.60
C SER A 235 -21.55 -2.77 16.85
N PHE A 236 -20.50 -3.58 16.73
CA PHE A 236 -19.93 -4.36 17.84
C PHE A 236 -20.91 -5.28 18.59
N SER A 237 -22.01 -5.72 17.96
CA SER A 237 -22.96 -6.68 18.55
C SER A 237 -22.35 -8.03 18.95
N GLY A 238 -21.25 -8.44 18.33
CA GLY A 238 -20.44 -9.58 18.72
C GLY A 238 -19.65 -9.35 20.01
N ALA A 239 -19.12 -8.15 20.24
CA ALA A 239 -18.53 -7.77 21.53
C ALA A 239 -19.59 -7.85 22.66
N ILE A 240 -20.78 -7.31 22.41
CA ILE A 240 -21.92 -7.44 23.34
C ILE A 240 -22.24 -8.91 23.61
N SER A 241 -22.28 -9.74 22.56
CA SER A 241 -22.49 -11.19 22.69
C SER A 241 -21.41 -11.90 23.51
N LEU A 242 -20.14 -11.48 23.41
CA LEU A 242 -19.06 -12.00 24.24
C LEU A 242 -19.20 -11.63 25.72
N LEU A 243 -19.64 -10.39 26.00
CA LEU A 243 -19.94 -9.94 27.35
C LEU A 243 -21.12 -10.76 27.93
N LEU A 244 -22.21 -10.87 27.19
CA LEU A 244 -23.38 -11.65 27.61
C LEU A 244 -23.05 -13.12 27.84
N HIS A 245 -22.29 -13.76 26.94
CA HIS A 245 -21.87 -15.15 27.11
C HIS A 245 -21.03 -15.35 28.39
N ARG A 246 -20.26 -14.32 28.80
CA ARG A 246 -19.49 -14.35 30.05
C ARG A 246 -20.40 -14.28 31.28
N LEU A 247 -21.34 -13.33 31.29
CA LEU A 247 -22.28 -13.09 32.39
C LEU A 247 -23.31 -14.22 32.53
N LEU A 248 -23.71 -14.84 31.42
CA LEU A 248 -24.69 -15.91 31.40
C LEU A 248 -24.22 -17.14 32.22
N PRO A 249 -25.10 -17.72 33.07
CA PRO A 249 -24.85 -19.00 33.72
C PRO A 249 -24.64 -20.11 32.67
N LYS A 250 -23.75 -21.07 32.96
CA LYS A 250 -23.41 -22.17 32.03
C LYS A 250 -24.62 -22.93 31.46
N ARG A 251 -25.73 -23.00 32.21
CA ARG A 251 -26.98 -23.66 31.81
C ARG A 251 -27.72 -22.95 30.66
N VAL A 252 -27.52 -21.63 30.50
CA VAL A 252 -28.25 -20.77 29.55
C VAL A 252 -27.43 -20.46 28.29
N ARG A 253 -26.10 -20.66 28.32
CA ARG A 253 -25.13 -20.31 27.24
C ARG A 253 -25.33 -20.99 25.87
N ARG A 254 -26.33 -21.87 25.69
CA ARG A 254 -26.52 -22.67 24.47
C ARG A 254 -27.52 -22.10 23.46
N LYS A 255 -28.21 -21.00 23.76
CA LYS A 255 -29.22 -20.41 22.86
C LYS A 255 -28.62 -19.27 22.05
N ASP A 256 -28.89 -19.26 20.75
CA ASP A 256 -28.47 -18.17 19.85
C ASP A 256 -29.11 -16.86 20.30
N LEU A 257 -28.27 -15.85 20.58
CA LEU A 257 -28.69 -14.55 21.09
C LEU A 257 -29.32 -13.64 20.02
N HIS A 258 -29.37 -14.07 18.76
CA HIS A 258 -29.83 -13.26 17.63
C HIS A 258 -31.34 -13.42 17.32
N SER A 259 -32.03 -14.42 17.91
CA SER A 259 -33.46 -14.68 17.70
C SER A 259 -34.22 -14.90 19.01
N ILE A 260 -33.85 -14.13 20.04
CA ILE A 260 -34.43 -14.24 21.39
C ILE A 260 -35.84 -13.66 21.39
N SER A 261 -36.86 -14.47 21.69
CA SER A 261 -38.21 -13.97 21.99
C SER A 261 -38.20 -13.11 23.25
N GLU A 262 -39.17 -12.19 23.40
CA GLU A 262 -39.24 -11.33 24.59
C GLU A 262 -39.25 -12.15 25.91
N SER A 263 -39.97 -13.28 25.92
CA SER A 263 -40.00 -14.23 27.04
C SER A 263 -38.62 -14.78 27.40
N HIS A 264 -37.78 -15.07 26.41
CA HIS A 264 -36.41 -15.54 26.64
C HIS A 264 -35.49 -14.40 27.10
N LEU A 265 -35.68 -13.18 26.59
CA LEU A 265 -34.89 -12.03 27.02
C LEU A 265 -35.16 -11.68 28.48
N ARG A 266 -36.42 -11.77 28.93
CA ARG A 266 -36.82 -11.67 30.34
C ARG A 266 -36.08 -12.70 31.22
N GLN A 267 -36.03 -13.97 30.80
CA GLN A 267 -35.28 -15.01 31.53
C GLN A 267 -33.78 -14.70 31.64
N ILE A 268 -33.19 -14.10 30.61
CA ILE A 268 -31.77 -13.71 30.61
C ILE A 268 -31.56 -12.51 31.54
N LEU A 269 -32.44 -11.51 31.50
CA LEU A 269 -32.41 -10.36 32.41
C LEU A 269 -32.49 -10.81 33.86
N ASP A 270 -33.39 -11.73 34.20
CA ASP A 270 -33.51 -12.27 35.56
C ASP A 270 -32.27 -13.07 35.99
N ALA A 271 -31.61 -13.74 35.04
CA ALA A 271 -30.42 -14.54 35.32
C ALA A 271 -29.13 -13.71 35.50
N ILE A 272 -29.03 -12.55 34.84
CA ILE A 272 -27.85 -11.67 34.90
C ILE A 272 -28.05 -10.56 35.94
N GLY A 273 -29.25 -9.97 36.01
CA GLY A 273 -29.53 -8.78 36.80
C GLY A 273 -29.07 -7.49 36.13
N ALA A 274 -29.02 -6.41 36.92
CA ALA A 274 -28.40 -5.15 36.52
C ALA A 274 -26.87 -5.33 36.38
N ILE A 275 -26.29 -4.75 35.34
CA ILE A 275 -24.87 -4.80 35.06
C ILE A 275 -24.20 -3.55 35.65
N ASN A 276 -23.23 -3.75 36.53
CA ASN A 276 -22.34 -2.68 37.02
C ASN A 276 -21.01 -2.72 36.23
N PRO A 277 -20.77 -1.77 35.30
CA PRO A 277 -19.57 -1.77 34.45
C PRO A 277 -18.26 -1.89 35.24
N GLY A 278 -18.10 -1.08 36.29
CA GLY A 278 -16.86 -1.00 37.06
C GLY A 278 -16.59 -2.23 37.94
N GLU A 279 -17.61 -3.00 38.32
CA GLU A 279 -17.42 -4.29 38.97
C GLU A 279 -16.99 -5.36 37.97
N VAL A 280 -17.66 -5.41 36.81
CA VAL A 280 -17.35 -6.38 35.75
C VAL A 280 -15.97 -6.16 35.16
N ASP A 281 -15.56 -4.91 34.90
CA ASP A 281 -14.20 -4.56 34.46
C ASP A 281 -13.17 -5.09 35.45
N ARG A 282 -13.31 -4.77 36.75
CA ARG A 282 -12.40 -5.24 37.82
C ARG A 282 -12.34 -6.76 37.91
N GLU A 283 -13.47 -7.45 37.77
CA GLU A 283 -13.52 -8.92 37.81
C GLU A 283 -12.79 -9.54 36.61
N ILE A 284 -13.00 -9.00 35.41
CA ILE A 284 -12.35 -9.48 34.18
C ILE A 284 -10.85 -9.17 34.23
N GLU A 285 -10.46 -7.97 34.62
CA GLU A 285 -9.07 -7.56 34.78
C GLU A 285 -8.33 -8.43 35.77
N ALA A 286 -8.85 -8.58 37.00
CA ALA A 286 -8.21 -9.37 38.04
C ALA A 286 -7.99 -10.84 37.60
N ARG A 287 -8.94 -11.43 36.88
CA ARG A 287 -8.83 -12.81 36.38
C ARG A 287 -7.85 -12.98 35.23
N ASN A 288 -7.63 -11.94 34.44
CA ASN A 288 -6.77 -12.00 33.26
C ASN A 288 -5.36 -11.41 33.48
N HIS A 289 -5.16 -10.55 34.48
CA HIS A 289 -3.85 -10.02 34.88
C HIS A 289 -2.87 -11.13 35.33
N ALA A 290 -3.39 -12.22 35.91
CA ALA A 290 -2.60 -13.39 36.31
C ALA A 290 -2.12 -14.26 35.12
N ARG A 291 -2.61 -14.00 33.91
CA ARG A 291 -2.28 -14.74 32.68
C ARG A 291 -1.55 -13.88 31.66
N GLY A 292 -0.87 -12.82 32.10
CA GLY A 292 -0.05 -11.94 31.27
C GLY A 292 0.96 -12.75 30.46
N SER A 293 0.62 -13.00 29.19
CA SER A 293 1.45 -13.79 28.29
C SER A 293 2.63 -12.94 27.84
N GLN A 294 3.78 -13.21 28.45
CA GLN A 294 5.11 -12.72 28.06
C GLN A 294 5.63 -13.30 26.74
N TYR A 295 4.77 -13.91 25.91
CA TYR A 295 5.18 -14.69 24.75
C TYR A 295 4.52 -14.12 23.49
N PHE A 296 5.36 -13.72 22.53
CA PHE A 296 5.10 -13.06 21.22
C PHE A 296 5.32 -11.54 21.10
N LEU A 297 5.59 -10.81 22.18
CA LEU A 297 5.86 -9.35 22.10
C LEU A 297 7.15 -8.97 21.36
N GLY A 298 8.08 -9.90 21.12
CA GLY A 298 9.34 -9.61 20.44
C GLY A 298 9.26 -9.30 18.94
N GLN A 299 8.12 -9.57 18.28
CA GLN A 299 8.00 -9.40 16.82
C GLN A 299 6.95 -8.37 16.37
N ALA A 300 5.96 -8.05 17.20
CA ALA A 300 4.94 -7.05 16.84
C ALA A 300 5.54 -5.63 16.65
N HIS A 301 6.65 -5.33 17.34
CA HIS A 301 7.38 -4.05 17.24
C HIS A 301 8.38 -3.98 16.06
N ARG A 302 8.38 -4.93 15.13
CA ARG A 302 9.29 -4.90 13.95
C ARG A 302 8.54 -4.82 12.63
N ARG A 303 7.40 -4.15 12.61
CA ARG A 303 6.58 -4.05 11.40
C ARG A 303 6.51 -2.61 10.96
N ALA A 304 6.92 -2.34 9.72
CA ALA A 304 6.68 -1.05 9.12
C ALA A 304 5.17 -0.84 9.02
N ARG A 305 4.69 0.25 9.61
CA ARG A 305 3.32 0.73 9.42
C ARG A 305 3.32 1.72 8.26
N PRO A 306 2.24 1.78 7.46
CA PRO A 306 2.11 2.81 6.43
C PRO A 306 2.04 4.18 7.08
N ILE A 307 2.80 5.13 6.52
CA ILE A 307 2.91 6.49 7.03
C ILE A 307 1.63 7.24 6.67
N ARG A 308 1.08 8.01 7.60
CA ARG A 308 -0.08 8.88 7.36
C ARG A 308 0.34 10.30 7.04
N ARG A 309 1.25 10.85 7.84
CA ARG A 309 1.62 12.26 7.77
C ARG A 309 3.02 12.46 8.33
N ILE A 310 3.77 13.35 7.71
CA ILE A 310 5.01 13.90 8.29
C ILE A 310 4.87 15.40 8.44
N GLU A 311 5.27 15.90 9.61
CA GLU A 311 5.40 17.32 9.90
C GLU A 311 6.86 17.61 10.24
N ILE A 312 7.42 18.63 9.60
CA ILE A 312 8.84 19.01 9.74
C ILE A 312 8.90 20.48 10.10
N ARG A 313 9.75 20.81 11.08
CA ARG A 313 10.14 22.18 11.38
C ARG A 313 11.66 22.31 11.49
N ASN A 314 12.20 23.30 10.79
CA ASN A 314 13.61 23.70 10.81
C ASN A 314 14.61 22.56 10.54
N PHE A 315 14.39 21.78 9.48
CA PHE A 315 15.29 20.71 9.05
C PHE A 315 15.95 21.04 7.71
N LYS A 316 17.27 21.23 7.70
CA LYS A 316 18.06 21.61 6.54
C LYS A 316 17.44 22.82 5.83
N GLY A 317 17.11 22.71 4.54
CA GLY A 317 16.44 23.77 3.78
C GLY A 317 14.94 23.92 4.05
N ILE A 318 14.33 23.00 4.81
CA ILE A 318 12.88 22.98 5.08
C ILE A 318 12.61 23.70 6.40
N ARG A 319 11.97 24.87 6.34
CA ARG A 319 11.54 25.58 7.56
C ARG A 319 10.27 24.99 8.14
N GLU A 320 9.32 24.67 7.28
CA GLU A 320 8.07 24.03 7.65
C GLU A 320 7.61 23.11 6.52
N ALA A 321 7.14 21.91 6.86
CA ALA A 321 6.46 21.03 5.92
C ALA A 321 5.35 20.25 6.61
N ALA A 322 4.25 20.03 5.89
CA ALA A 322 3.23 19.07 6.25
C ALA A 322 2.87 18.29 4.99
N VAL A 323 3.18 16.99 4.98
CA VAL A 323 2.95 16.11 3.83
C VAL A 323 2.09 14.94 4.28
N ASP A 324 0.92 14.81 3.67
CA ASP A 324 0.00 13.69 3.88
C ASP A 324 0.29 12.57 2.87
N PHE A 325 0.25 11.33 3.33
CA PHE A 325 0.56 10.14 2.54
C PHE A 325 -0.71 9.32 2.29
N PRO A 326 -0.88 8.75 1.09
CA PRO A 326 -2.08 8.02 0.74
C PRO A 326 -2.26 6.73 1.56
N MET A 327 -3.53 6.44 1.81
CA MET A 327 -4.09 5.13 2.15
C MET A 327 -3.55 3.97 1.29
N PRO A 328 -2.78 2.96 1.74
CA PRO A 328 -2.65 1.75 0.93
C PRO A 328 -4.03 1.07 0.77
N GLU A 329 -4.25 0.39 -0.37
CA GLU A 329 -5.50 -0.30 -0.66
C GLU A 329 -5.38 -1.81 -0.39
N GLY A 330 -6.34 -2.40 0.31
CA GLY A 330 -6.39 -3.85 0.55
C GLY A 330 -5.20 -4.41 1.35
N LYS A 331 -4.40 -5.26 0.72
CA LYS A 331 -3.14 -5.82 1.27
C LYS A 331 -1.90 -5.14 0.68
N ASP A 332 -2.09 -4.17 -0.20
CA ASP A 332 -0.98 -3.56 -0.91
C ASP A 332 -0.16 -2.71 0.05
N THR A 333 1.12 -2.57 -0.29
CA THR A 333 2.04 -1.74 0.46
C THR A 333 1.91 -0.29 0.05
N GLN A 334 2.31 0.63 0.92
CA GLN A 334 2.38 2.03 0.56
C GLN A 334 3.47 2.26 -0.49
N TRP A 335 3.09 2.86 -1.62
CA TRP A 335 4.01 3.32 -2.65
C TRP A 335 3.81 4.82 -2.82
N VAL A 336 4.87 5.61 -2.64
CA VAL A 336 4.79 7.06 -2.85
C VAL A 336 5.96 7.56 -3.67
N ALA A 337 5.66 8.29 -4.73
CA ALA A 337 6.64 8.97 -5.57
C ALA A 337 6.67 10.46 -5.25
N PHE A 338 7.83 11.01 -4.91
CA PHE A 338 8.05 12.45 -4.80
C PHE A 338 8.57 13.02 -6.11
N VAL A 339 7.85 13.99 -6.66
CA VAL A 339 8.18 14.69 -7.90
C VAL A 339 8.19 16.19 -7.62
N GLY A 340 9.03 16.94 -8.33
CA GLY A 340 9.11 18.40 -8.20
C GLY A 340 10.44 18.95 -8.69
N PRO A 341 10.61 20.27 -8.73
CA PRO A 341 11.81 20.90 -9.27
C PRO A 341 13.09 20.56 -8.47
N ASN A 342 14.24 20.78 -9.10
CA ASN A 342 15.54 20.63 -8.43
C ASN A 342 15.64 21.59 -7.25
N GLY A 343 16.21 21.13 -6.14
CA GLY A 343 16.37 21.96 -4.94
C GLY A 343 15.12 22.15 -4.08
N VAL A 344 13.94 21.64 -4.48
CA VAL A 344 12.69 21.76 -3.70
C VAL A 344 12.74 21.07 -2.32
N GLY A 345 13.69 20.15 -2.11
CA GLY A 345 13.87 19.44 -0.83
C GLY A 345 13.47 17.96 -0.83
N LYS A 346 13.28 17.31 -1.99
CA LYS A 346 12.99 15.86 -2.12
C LYS A 346 13.92 14.98 -1.27
N THR A 347 15.23 15.12 -1.43
CA THR A 347 16.25 14.40 -0.66
C THR A 347 16.17 14.72 0.84
N SER A 348 15.93 16.00 1.20
CA SER A 348 15.79 16.40 2.61
C SER A 348 14.54 15.79 3.25
N LEU A 349 13.43 15.70 2.53
CA LEU A 349 12.22 15.05 2.99
C LEU A 349 12.43 13.54 3.20
N LEU A 350 13.11 12.85 2.27
CA LEU A 350 13.48 11.44 2.43
C LEU A 350 14.41 11.23 3.64
N GLN A 351 15.37 12.14 3.87
CA GLN A 351 16.26 12.08 5.03
C GLN A 351 15.51 12.29 6.34
N ALA A 352 14.57 13.24 6.40
CA ALA A 352 13.73 13.46 7.57
C ALA A 352 12.87 12.22 7.90
N LEU A 353 12.27 11.60 6.88
CA LEU A 353 11.54 10.33 7.01
C LEU A 353 12.43 9.23 7.57
N ALA A 354 13.65 9.07 7.03
CA ALA A 354 14.60 8.05 7.47
C ALA A 354 14.92 8.16 8.97
N LEU A 355 15.23 9.38 9.44
CA LEU A 355 15.57 9.62 10.84
C LEU A 355 14.37 9.44 11.77
N ALA A 356 13.18 9.91 11.38
CA ALA A 356 11.97 9.77 12.18
C ALA A 356 11.47 8.32 12.30
N LEU A 357 11.63 7.51 11.23
CA LEU A 357 11.34 6.07 11.27
C LEU A 357 12.33 5.29 12.14
N ALA A 358 13.62 5.64 12.06
CA ALA A 358 14.68 5.01 12.84
C ALA A 358 14.65 5.37 14.33
N GLY A 359 14.14 6.56 14.66
CA GLY A 359 14.02 7.07 16.02
C GLY A 359 15.32 7.70 16.58
N PRO A 360 15.24 8.38 17.75
CA PRO A 360 16.29 9.25 18.25
C PRO A 360 17.62 8.54 18.57
N VAL A 361 17.56 7.29 19.03
CA VAL A 361 18.75 6.51 19.38
C VAL A 361 19.55 6.17 18.13
N VAL A 362 18.91 5.59 17.10
CA VAL A 362 19.57 5.22 15.85
C VAL A 362 20.00 6.46 15.07
N ALA A 363 19.15 7.49 14.99
CA ALA A 363 19.50 8.77 14.36
C ALA A 363 20.76 9.40 14.98
N SER A 364 20.88 9.33 16.31
CA SER A 364 22.05 9.80 17.06
C SER A 364 23.31 8.99 16.81
N GLU A 365 23.21 7.70 16.49
CA GLU A 365 24.35 6.87 16.11
C GLU A 365 24.81 7.13 14.67
N MET A 366 23.89 7.54 13.79
CA MET A 366 24.17 7.78 12.37
C MET A 366 24.73 9.17 12.07
N ILE A 367 24.22 10.21 12.74
CA ILE A 367 24.63 11.59 12.51
C ILE A 367 25.49 12.04 13.69
N ASP A 368 26.74 12.40 13.39
CA ASP A 368 27.72 12.78 14.42
C ASP A 368 27.37 14.07 15.18
N ASP A 369 26.63 14.98 14.53
CA ASP A 369 26.19 16.23 15.12
C ASP A 369 24.82 16.66 14.58
N ALA A 370 23.78 16.48 15.39
CA ALA A 370 22.42 16.91 15.06
C ALA A 370 22.29 18.42 14.78
N LYS A 371 23.28 19.24 15.14
CA LYS A 371 23.29 20.67 14.83
C LYS A 371 23.47 20.97 13.34
N THR A 372 24.10 20.05 12.62
CA THR A 372 24.43 20.22 11.18
C THR A 372 23.21 20.11 10.27
N ILE A 373 22.14 19.50 10.75
CA ILE A 373 20.88 19.34 10.01
C ILE A 373 19.84 20.40 10.38
N LEU A 374 20.13 21.29 11.33
CA LEU A 374 19.23 22.37 11.73
C LEU A 374 19.21 23.45 10.66
N SER A 375 18.03 24.01 10.37
CA SER A 375 17.95 25.13 9.44
C SER A 375 18.78 26.33 9.92
N GLU A 376 19.35 27.05 8.95
CA GLU A 376 20.14 28.25 9.24
C GLU A 376 19.31 29.27 10.04
N GLY A 377 19.90 29.82 11.10
CA GLY A 377 19.22 30.76 11.99
C GLY A 377 18.27 30.15 13.03
N ALA A 378 17.82 28.90 12.89
CA ALA A 378 16.93 28.26 13.86
C ALA A 378 17.67 27.81 15.13
N SER A 379 16.98 27.83 16.28
CA SER A 379 17.50 27.37 17.58
C SER A 379 17.13 25.92 17.90
N ALA A 380 16.00 25.44 17.36
CA ALA A 380 15.48 24.09 17.51
C ALA A 380 14.67 23.67 16.28
N GLY A 381 14.58 22.36 16.06
CA GLY A 381 13.82 21.72 15.01
C GLY A 381 13.17 20.43 15.50
N GLU A 382 12.12 20.03 14.79
CA GLU A 382 11.35 18.82 15.10
C GLU A 382 10.87 18.13 13.83
N ILE A 383 10.78 16.80 13.89
CA ILE A 383 10.15 15.97 12.87
C ILE A 383 9.16 15.06 13.57
N ARG A 384 7.87 15.17 13.22
CA ARG A 384 6.80 14.33 13.73
C ARG A 384 6.28 13.45 12.60
N LEU A 385 6.14 12.15 12.88
CA LEU A 385 5.66 11.16 11.94
C LEU A 385 4.48 10.41 12.53
N GLU A 386 3.38 10.39 11.79
CA GLU A 386 2.14 9.70 12.17
C GLU A 386 1.89 8.53 11.21
N PHE A 387 1.25 7.48 11.71
CA PHE A 387 1.02 6.25 10.95
C PHE A 387 -0.48 6.02 10.75
N TRP A 388 -0.85 5.38 9.64
CA TRP A 388 -2.23 4.93 9.47
C TRP A 388 -2.55 3.78 10.43
N HIS A 389 -3.81 3.70 10.85
CA HIS A 389 -4.32 2.66 11.75
C HIS A 389 -3.67 2.64 13.14
N SER A 390 -3.12 3.79 13.56
CA SER A 390 -2.35 3.97 14.79
C SER A 390 -2.48 5.40 15.29
N ASP A 391 -2.67 5.59 16.59
CA ASP A 391 -2.55 6.90 17.24
C ASP A 391 -1.14 7.14 17.79
N GLU A 392 -0.26 6.15 17.66
CA GLU A 392 1.17 6.30 17.94
C GLU A 392 1.84 7.18 16.88
N ALA A 393 2.80 7.98 17.34
CA ALA A 393 3.64 8.82 16.50
C ALA A 393 5.11 8.64 16.88
N ASN A 394 6.00 8.93 15.93
CA ASN A 394 7.42 9.14 16.23
C ASN A 394 7.69 10.64 16.23
N LEU A 395 8.42 11.12 17.23
CA LEU A 395 8.85 12.50 17.35
C LEU A 395 10.37 12.52 17.50
N LEU A 396 11.03 13.24 16.60
CA LEU A 396 12.45 13.50 16.65
C LEU A 396 12.67 14.99 16.92
N THR A 397 13.48 15.33 17.92
CA THR A 397 13.79 16.72 18.27
C THR A 397 15.30 16.95 18.26
N PHE A 398 15.73 18.15 17.88
CA PHE A 398 17.13 18.54 17.84
C PHE A 398 17.26 20.05 18.01
N ASP A 399 18.33 20.49 18.67
CA ASP A 399 18.57 21.89 19.01
C ASP A 399 20.06 22.23 19.00
N ARG A 400 20.39 23.50 19.21
CA ARG A 400 21.80 23.96 19.26
C ARG A 400 22.56 23.56 20.52
N THR A 401 21.88 23.06 21.54
CA THR A 401 22.47 22.70 22.83
C THR A 401 23.05 21.28 22.80
N SER A 402 22.35 20.35 22.16
CA SER A 402 22.73 18.93 22.08
C SER A 402 23.35 18.57 20.73
N ARG A 403 24.34 17.66 20.73
CA ARG A 403 24.86 17.01 19.50
C ARG A 403 24.02 15.79 19.08
N ARG A 404 23.11 15.34 19.95
CA ARG A 404 22.28 14.14 19.81
C ARG A 404 20.81 14.51 19.64
N PHE A 405 20.05 13.63 19.01
CA PHE A 405 18.61 13.77 18.88
C PHE A 405 17.87 13.37 20.16
N GLY A 406 16.80 14.08 20.47
CA GLY A 406 15.83 13.74 21.50
C GLY A 406 14.49 13.28 20.90
N GLY A 407 13.48 13.13 21.76
CA GLY A 407 12.12 12.71 21.39
C GLY A 407 11.86 11.24 21.69
N PHE A 408 10.91 10.64 20.96
CA PHE A 408 10.47 9.26 21.16
C PHE A 408 10.06 8.59 19.84
N ALA A 409 10.17 7.27 19.77
CA ALA A 409 9.64 6.48 18.66
C ALA A 409 8.70 5.43 19.24
N SER A 410 7.39 5.71 19.23
CA SER A 410 6.38 4.77 19.71
C SER A 410 6.25 3.57 18.78
N THR A 411 6.44 3.78 17.48
CA THR A 411 6.47 2.73 16.45
C THR A 411 7.83 2.72 15.73
N PRO A 412 8.90 2.15 16.34
CA PRO A 412 10.17 1.99 15.65
C PRO A 412 9.99 1.04 14.45
N SER A 413 10.12 1.58 13.25
CA SER A 413 9.81 0.86 12.01
C SER A 413 11.11 0.44 11.32
N PRO A 414 11.23 -0.80 10.83
CA PRO A 414 12.39 -1.20 10.02
C PRO A 414 12.47 -0.35 8.76
N VAL A 415 13.54 0.43 8.63
CA VAL A 415 13.76 1.36 7.51
C VAL A 415 15.10 1.09 6.83
N LEU A 416 15.12 1.18 5.50
CA LEU A 416 16.32 1.22 4.66
C LEU A 416 16.27 2.49 3.81
N ALA A 417 17.41 3.11 3.56
CA ALA A 417 17.44 4.38 2.83
C ALA A 417 18.65 4.49 1.90
N TYR A 418 18.36 4.67 0.62
CA TYR A 418 19.33 4.65 -0.47
C TYR A 418 19.44 6.02 -1.12
N GLY A 419 20.64 6.59 -1.18
CA GLY A 419 20.90 7.84 -1.92
C GLY A 419 20.92 7.63 -3.44
N ALA A 420 21.16 8.69 -4.21
CA ALA A 420 21.17 8.66 -5.68
C ALA A 420 22.29 7.79 -6.27
N TYR A 421 23.52 7.90 -5.75
CA TYR A 421 24.71 7.27 -6.34
C TYR A 421 24.81 5.76 -6.14
N ARG A 422 24.26 5.22 -5.04
CA ARG A 422 24.23 3.77 -4.72
C ARG A 422 25.53 3.03 -5.05
N LEU A 423 26.67 3.56 -4.58
CA LEU A 423 27.99 3.05 -4.98
C LEU A 423 28.17 1.57 -4.64
N LEU A 424 28.56 0.76 -5.62
CA LEU A 424 28.65 -0.69 -5.45
C LEU A 424 29.93 -1.12 -4.71
N ALA A 425 29.76 -1.92 -3.67
CA ALA A 425 30.88 -2.63 -3.07
C ALA A 425 31.36 -3.77 -3.99
N ARG A 426 32.61 -3.71 -4.46
CA ARG A 426 33.24 -4.79 -5.25
C ARG A 426 33.61 -6.04 -4.44
N ARG A 427 33.43 -5.99 -3.12
CA ARG A 427 33.68 -7.07 -2.16
C ARG A 427 32.66 -6.95 -1.02
N VAL A 428 32.44 -8.05 -0.29
CA VAL A 428 31.57 -8.05 0.89
C VAL A 428 32.02 -6.98 1.88
N LEU A 429 31.09 -6.11 2.27
CA LEU A 429 31.37 -5.07 3.25
C LEU A 429 31.70 -5.68 4.64
N PRO A 430 32.53 -5.02 5.47
CA PRO A 430 32.79 -5.41 6.85
C PRO A 430 31.48 -5.55 7.66
N ARG A 431 31.44 -6.47 8.64
CA ARG A 431 30.22 -6.76 9.43
C ARG A 431 29.61 -5.51 10.09
N LYS A 432 30.43 -4.54 10.51
CA LYS A 432 29.95 -3.25 11.05
C LYS A 432 29.14 -2.47 10.00
N GLN A 433 29.65 -2.36 8.78
CA GLN A 433 29.01 -1.70 7.63
C GLN A 433 27.89 -2.53 6.97
N ARG A 434 27.53 -3.68 7.53
CA ARG A 434 26.41 -4.53 7.07
C ARG A 434 25.26 -4.60 8.08
N ARG A 435 25.33 -3.80 9.16
CA ARG A 435 24.20 -3.64 10.09
C ARG A 435 23.15 -2.72 9.47
N ASN A 436 21.90 -2.88 9.89
CA ASN A 436 20.77 -2.11 9.35
C ASN A 436 20.97 -0.60 9.53
N ASP A 437 21.52 -0.19 10.66
CA ASP A 437 21.84 1.20 10.99
C ASP A 437 22.80 1.84 9.95
N PHE A 438 23.64 1.02 9.29
CA PHE A 438 24.56 1.45 8.23
C PHE A 438 23.93 1.51 6.84
N ARG A 439 22.75 0.92 6.63
CA ARG A 439 22.04 0.96 5.34
C ARG A 439 21.21 2.20 5.13
N LEU A 440 21.05 3.00 6.18
CA LEU A 440 20.48 4.34 6.09
C LEU A 440 21.53 5.37 5.67
N LEU A 441 22.82 5.11 5.93
CA LEU A 441 23.92 6.06 5.69
C LEU A 441 24.08 6.45 4.22
N SER A 442 23.73 5.57 3.27
CA SER A 442 23.88 5.90 1.85
C SER A 442 22.99 7.04 1.36
N LEU A 443 21.95 7.38 2.12
CA LEU A 443 21.14 8.58 1.88
C LEU A 443 21.79 9.86 2.44
N PHE A 444 22.75 9.75 3.36
CA PHE A 444 23.41 10.88 4.03
C PHE A 444 24.88 11.08 3.61
N ASP A 445 25.53 10.04 3.09
CA ASP A 445 26.91 10.05 2.61
C ASP A 445 27.00 9.44 1.20
N GLU A 446 27.36 10.27 0.23
CA GLU A 446 27.50 9.89 -1.19
C GLU A 446 28.62 8.86 -1.43
N HIS A 447 29.59 8.75 -0.51
CA HIS A 447 30.69 7.79 -0.59
C HIS A 447 30.34 6.43 0.01
N ALA A 448 29.21 6.34 0.73
CA ALA A 448 28.80 5.11 1.36
C ALA A 448 28.42 4.07 0.30
N LYS A 449 29.03 2.89 0.41
CA LYS A 449 28.80 1.78 -0.51
C LYS A 449 27.66 0.90 -0.04
N ILE A 450 26.85 0.43 -0.98
CA ILE A 450 25.87 -0.63 -0.75
C ILE A 450 26.50 -1.99 -1.02
N ASN A 451 26.04 -3.02 -0.31
CA ASN A 451 26.56 -4.36 -0.53
C ASN A 451 25.86 -4.96 -1.75
N GLY A 452 26.60 -5.14 -2.83
CA GLY A 452 26.08 -5.72 -4.05
C GLY A 452 26.18 -7.26 -4.09
N PRO A 453 25.98 -7.86 -5.28
CA PRO A 453 26.03 -9.31 -5.47
C PRO A 453 27.41 -9.93 -5.22
N HIS A 454 28.49 -9.13 -5.15
CA HIS A 454 29.90 -9.55 -5.07
C HIS A 454 30.36 -10.18 -3.73
N GLY A 455 29.50 -10.94 -3.06
CA GLY A 455 29.94 -11.98 -2.15
C GLY A 455 29.04 -12.32 -0.97
N TRP A 456 27.95 -11.57 -0.74
CA TRP A 456 26.90 -12.06 0.16
C TRP A 456 26.00 -13.07 -0.55
N PHE A 457 25.67 -12.82 -1.82
CA PHE A 457 24.83 -13.69 -2.64
C PHE A 457 25.40 -15.10 -2.78
N THR A 458 26.73 -15.23 -2.85
CA THR A 458 27.45 -16.52 -2.93
C THR A 458 27.46 -17.30 -1.63
N LYS A 459 27.03 -16.71 -0.50
CA LYS A 459 26.92 -17.38 0.80
C LYS A 459 25.52 -17.90 1.08
N LEU A 460 24.57 -17.66 0.18
CA LEU A 460 23.21 -18.16 0.31
C LEU A 460 23.16 -19.65 0.00
N ALA A 461 22.39 -20.38 0.79
CA ALA A 461 22.16 -21.80 0.58
C ALA A 461 20.69 -22.15 0.88
N GLY A 462 20.24 -23.30 0.37
CA GLY A 462 18.90 -23.83 0.63
C GLY A 462 17.78 -22.86 0.23
N GLN A 463 16.85 -22.60 1.16
CA GLN A 463 15.68 -21.76 0.89
C GLN A 463 16.05 -20.30 0.57
N ARG A 464 17.06 -19.74 1.25
CA ARG A 464 17.47 -18.34 1.03
C ARG A 464 18.05 -18.13 -0.37
N LEU A 465 18.76 -19.12 -0.90
CA LEU A 465 19.27 -19.10 -2.28
C LEU A 465 18.13 -19.15 -3.29
N ARG A 466 17.13 -20.02 -3.06
CA ARG A 466 15.93 -20.12 -3.91
C ARG A 466 15.12 -18.84 -3.95
N ASP A 467 14.85 -18.26 -2.78
CA ASP A 467 14.15 -16.98 -2.65
C ASP A 467 14.92 -15.84 -3.34
N ALA A 468 16.26 -15.85 -3.25
CA ALA A 468 17.10 -14.87 -3.91
C ALA A 468 17.13 -15.03 -5.44
N ALA A 469 17.19 -16.27 -5.94
CA ALA A 469 17.10 -16.57 -7.37
C ALA A 469 15.73 -16.16 -7.94
N ASP A 470 14.64 -16.42 -7.21
CA ASP A 470 13.30 -15.95 -7.58
C ASP A 470 13.21 -14.43 -7.61
N LEU A 471 13.73 -13.73 -6.60
CA LEU A 471 13.78 -12.28 -6.59
C LEU A 471 14.50 -11.72 -7.82
N VAL A 472 15.66 -12.29 -8.17
CA VAL A 472 16.40 -11.91 -9.39
C VAL A 472 15.55 -12.18 -10.63
N GLN A 473 14.83 -13.31 -10.69
CA GLN A 473 13.92 -13.64 -11.78
C GLN A 473 12.76 -12.63 -11.91
N GLN A 474 12.19 -12.17 -10.80
CA GLN A 474 11.09 -11.18 -10.80
C GLN A 474 11.53 -9.82 -11.33
N LEU A 475 12.79 -9.46 -11.09
CA LEU A 475 13.35 -8.20 -11.56
C LEU A 475 13.58 -8.22 -13.07
N MET A 476 13.97 -9.35 -13.68
CA MET A 476 14.29 -9.43 -15.11
C MET A 476 13.21 -8.84 -16.02
N LEU A 477 13.61 -7.95 -16.94
CA LEU A 477 12.73 -7.39 -17.96
C LEU A 477 12.52 -8.32 -19.15
N GLU A 478 13.61 -8.94 -19.61
CA GLU A 478 13.61 -9.78 -20.81
C GLU A 478 12.79 -11.05 -20.57
N PRO A 479 11.73 -11.32 -21.36
CA PRO A 479 10.93 -12.54 -21.21
C PRO A 479 11.74 -13.83 -21.40
N THR A 480 12.84 -13.74 -22.15
CA THR A 480 13.75 -14.86 -22.42
C THR A 480 14.81 -15.03 -21.32
N ALA A 481 14.90 -14.11 -20.36
CA ALA A 481 15.84 -14.22 -19.25
C ALA A 481 15.40 -15.31 -18.28
N LEU A 482 16.21 -16.37 -18.19
CA LEU A 482 16.00 -17.46 -17.26
C LEU A 482 17.07 -17.41 -16.17
N VAL A 483 16.62 -17.39 -14.92
CA VAL A 483 17.50 -17.57 -13.78
C VAL A 483 17.61 -19.06 -13.50
N ASN A 484 18.83 -19.55 -13.27
CA ASN A 484 19.11 -20.92 -12.87
C ASN A 484 19.94 -20.94 -11.58
N ILE A 485 19.83 -22.03 -10.85
CA ILE A 485 20.72 -22.32 -9.72
C ILE A 485 21.65 -23.45 -10.15
N VAL A 486 22.93 -23.14 -10.38
CA VAL A 486 23.97 -24.08 -10.79
C VAL A 486 25.07 -24.06 -9.73
N ASP A 487 25.45 -25.22 -9.19
CA ASP A 487 26.48 -25.34 -8.14
C ASP A 487 26.31 -24.38 -6.95
N SER A 488 25.07 -24.23 -6.48
CA SER A 488 24.69 -23.29 -5.40
C SER A 488 24.97 -21.81 -5.71
N LYS A 489 25.09 -21.45 -6.99
CA LYS A 489 25.21 -20.08 -7.49
C LYS A 489 24.03 -19.74 -8.37
N VAL A 490 23.68 -18.45 -8.40
CA VAL A 490 22.63 -17.92 -9.27
C VAL A 490 23.27 -17.46 -10.57
N GLU A 491 22.83 -18.04 -11.67
CA GLU A 491 23.26 -17.69 -13.02
C GLU A 491 22.08 -17.18 -13.83
N VAL A 492 22.33 -16.24 -14.73
CA VAL A 492 21.30 -15.64 -15.56
C VAL A 492 21.59 -15.98 -17.01
N ARG A 493 20.62 -16.60 -17.68
CA ARG A 493 20.68 -16.92 -19.10
C ARG A 493 19.89 -15.89 -19.89
N ILE A 494 20.58 -15.06 -20.67
CA ILE A 494 19.98 -14.05 -21.56
C ILE A 494 20.43 -14.35 -22.98
N ASN A 495 19.51 -14.33 -23.95
CA ASN A 495 19.80 -14.61 -25.36
C ASN A 495 20.58 -15.92 -25.58
N GLY A 496 20.24 -16.96 -24.80
CA GLY A 496 20.87 -18.28 -24.88
C GLY A 496 22.26 -18.39 -24.26
N ARG A 497 22.83 -17.30 -23.71
CA ARG A 497 24.14 -17.29 -23.05
C ARG A 497 23.98 -17.19 -21.54
N GLU A 498 24.68 -18.06 -20.83
CA GLU A 498 24.77 -18.03 -19.36
C GLU A 498 25.87 -17.05 -18.95
N GLN A 499 25.53 -16.15 -18.05
CA GLN A 499 26.45 -15.17 -17.49
C GLN A 499 26.21 -15.03 -15.98
N PRO A 500 27.27 -14.89 -15.18
CA PRO A 500 27.13 -14.62 -13.77
C PRO A 500 26.67 -13.17 -13.57
N ILE A 501 26.03 -12.89 -12.42
CA ILE A 501 25.38 -11.58 -12.15
C ILE A 501 26.39 -10.41 -12.22
N ASP A 502 27.64 -10.66 -11.84
CA ASP A 502 28.75 -9.71 -11.87
C ASP A 502 29.28 -9.38 -13.29
N ALA A 503 28.91 -10.17 -14.30
CA ALA A 503 29.25 -9.91 -15.69
C ALA A 503 28.15 -9.15 -16.47
N MET A 504 27.04 -8.79 -15.80
CA MET A 504 25.91 -8.09 -16.43
C MET A 504 26.19 -6.60 -16.67
N SER A 505 25.35 -5.91 -17.44
CA SER A 505 25.49 -4.47 -17.69
C SER A 505 25.38 -3.64 -16.41
N SER A 506 26.00 -2.46 -16.37
CA SER A 506 26.04 -1.59 -15.19
C SER A 506 24.65 -1.22 -14.65
N GLY A 507 23.68 -0.95 -15.54
CA GLY A 507 22.30 -0.68 -15.14
C GLY A 507 21.63 -1.87 -14.44
N LEU A 508 21.86 -3.09 -14.94
CA LEU A 508 21.39 -4.33 -14.31
C LEU A 508 22.06 -4.56 -12.96
N GLN A 509 23.37 -4.33 -12.88
CA GLN A 509 24.13 -4.45 -11.63
C GLN A 509 23.63 -3.50 -10.55
N ASN A 510 23.25 -2.27 -10.88
CA ASN A 510 22.73 -1.31 -9.90
C ASN A 510 21.40 -1.80 -9.28
N ILE A 511 20.45 -2.26 -10.10
CA ILE A 511 19.15 -2.76 -9.62
C ILE A 511 19.32 -4.03 -8.79
N PHE A 512 20.13 -4.98 -9.26
CA PHE A 512 20.39 -6.19 -8.49
C PHE A 512 21.13 -5.88 -7.21
N SER A 513 22.05 -4.92 -7.21
CA SER A 513 22.73 -4.54 -5.98
C SER A 513 21.78 -3.94 -4.96
N LEU A 514 20.91 -3.01 -5.38
CA LEU A 514 19.85 -2.49 -4.51
C LEU A 514 18.99 -3.63 -3.95
N ALA A 515 18.48 -4.51 -4.81
CA ALA A 515 17.58 -5.57 -4.37
C ALA A 515 18.27 -6.64 -3.51
N THR A 516 19.54 -6.97 -3.79
CA THR A 516 20.33 -7.91 -2.98
C THR A 516 20.74 -7.31 -1.63
N ASP A 517 20.98 -6.01 -1.58
CA ASP A 517 21.24 -5.29 -0.34
C ASP A 517 20.01 -5.25 0.57
N ILE A 518 18.83 -4.94 0.01
CA ILE A 518 17.53 -5.03 0.71
C ILE A 518 17.33 -6.46 1.23
N LEU A 519 17.61 -7.46 0.39
CA LEU A 519 17.46 -8.88 0.76
C LEU A 519 18.38 -9.29 1.91
N GLU A 520 19.62 -8.79 1.95
CA GLU A 520 20.56 -9.06 3.05
C GLU A 520 20.03 -8.59 4.39
N VAL A 521 19.51 -7.36 4.42
CA VAL A 521 18.92 -6.76 5.62
C VAL A 521 17.69 -7.53 6.06
N VAL A 522 16.79 -7.84 5.12
CA VAL A 522 15.59 -8.62 5.36
C VAL A 522 15.93 -9.98 6.00
N TYR A 523 16.88 -10.73 5.45
CA TYR A 523 17.28 -12.01 6.04
C TYR A 523 17.99 -11.87 7.40
N SER A 524 18.56 -10.70 7.71
CA SER A 524 19.14 -10.42 9.02
C SER A 524 18.08 -10.34 10.12
N TRP A 525 16.85 -9.97 9.78
CA TRP A 525 15.69 -9.97 10.70
C TRP A 525 15.08 -11.36 10.89
N GLY A 526 15.46 -12.31 10.03
CA GLY A 526 14.88 -13.64 9.96
C GLY A 526 13.77 -13.76 8.93
N ASP A 527 13.35 -12.67 8.29
CA ASP A 527 12.23 -12.67 7.36
C ASP A 527 12.67 -13.09 5.95
N SER A 528 11.77 -13.66 5.14
CA SER A 528 11.98 -13.81 3.69
C SER A 528 11.51 -12.55 2.97
N ALA A 529 12.08 -12.27 1.78
CA ALA A 529 11.70 -11.15 0.92
C ALA A 529 10.19 -11.03 0.67
N LEU A 530 9.48 -12.16 0.74
CA LEU A 530 8.05 -12.28 0.52
C LEU A 530 7.19 -11.88 1.71
N GLY A 531 7.75 -11.94 2.93
CA GLY A 531 7.04 -11.67 4.17
C GLY A 531 7.58 -10.47 4.95
N ALA A 532 8.76 -9.95 4.57
CA ALA A 532 9.39 -8.86 5.27
C ALA A 532 8.61 -7.55 5.12
N GLN A 533 8.36 -6.89 6.25
CA GLN A 533 7.69 -5.61 6.33
C GLN A 533 8.70 -4.53 6.72
N ALA A 534 8.99 -3.63 5.78
CA ALA A 534 9.92 -2.53 5.96
C ALA A 534 9.47 -1.31 5.16
N THR A 535 10.02 -0.15 5.49
CA THR A 535 9.97 1.03 4.64
C THR A 535 11.31 1.20 3.94
N VAL A 536 11.30 1.21 2.61
CA VAL A 536 12.48 1.45 1.78
C VAL A 536 12.36 2.82 1.15
N LEU A 537 13.34 3.67 1.44
CA LEU A 537 13.46 5.02 0.91
C LEU A 537 14.51 5.03 -0.21
N ILE A 538 14.19 5.57 -1.38
CA ILE A 538 15.13 5.61 -2.51
C ILE A 538 15.15 7.02 -3.11
N ASP A 539 16.30 7.67 -3.05
CA ASP A 539 16.51 8.94 -3.74
C ASP A 539 16.89 8.68 -5.20
N GLU A 540 16.28 9.41 -6.13
CA GLU A 540 16.47 9.29 -7.58
C GLU A 540 16.41 7.83 -8.05
N LEU A 541 15.22 7.21 -7.94
CA LEU A 541 15.02 5.81 -8.34
C LEU A 541 15.45 5.57 -9.80
N ASP A 542 15.32 6.57 -10.66
CA ASP A 542 15.68 6.59 -12.07
C ASP A 542 17.19 6.70 -12.33
N ALA A 543 18.00 7.07 -11.34
CA ALA A 543 19.43 7.29 -11.54
C ALA A 543 20.14 6.02 -12.03
N HIS A 544 20.89 6.19 -13.11
CA HIS A 544 21.66 5.15 -13.81
C HIS A 544 20.82 3.98 -14.40
N LEU A 545 19.51 4.15 -14.53
CA LEU A 545 18.64 3.17 -15.18
C LEU A 545 18.55 3.41 -16.69
N HIS A 546 18.59 2.34 -17.47
CA HIS A 546 18.24 2.36 -18.91
C HIS A 546 16.74 2.70 -19.06
N PRO A 547 16.29 3.44 -20.10
CA PRO A 547 14.90 3.85 -20.25
C PRO A 547 13.86 2.71 -20.12
N ALA A 548 14.16 1.54 -20.72
CA ALA A 548 13.30 0.35 -20.60
C ALA A 548 13.08 -0.11 -19.14
N TRP A 549 14.08 0.08 -18.27
CA TRP A 549 13.98 -0.18 -16.84
C TRP A 549 13.18 0.88 -16.12
N ARG A 550 13.33 2.16 -16.47
CA ARG A 550 12.57 3.26 -15.85
C ARG A 550 11.07 3.04 -15.96
N LEU A 551 10.60 2.55 -17.10
CA LEU A 551 9.19 2.23 -17.36
C LEU A 551 8.59 1.08 -16.53
N ARG A 552 9.42 0.19 -15.97
CA ARG A 552 8.94 -1.05 -15.34
C ARG A 552 9.48 -1.29 -13.95
N ILE A 553 10.47 -0.52 -13.49
CA ILE A 553 11.18 -0.78 -12.23
C ILE A 553 10.23 -0.78 -11.03
N VAL A 554 9.26 0.13 -10.99
CA VAL A 554 8.27 0.22 -9.90
C VAL A 554 7.45 -1.07 -9.82
N GLU A 555 6.90 -1.54 -10.95
CA GLU A 555 6.16 -2.80 -11.01
C GLU A 555 7.04 -4.00 -10.61
N ARG A 556 8.29 -4.01 -11.06
CA ARG A 556 9.24 -5.09 -10.77
C ARG A 556 9.62 -5.15 -9.29
N LEU A 557 9.84 -4.00 -8.65
CA LEU A 557 10.09 -3.91 -7.21
C LEU A 557 8.85 -4.28 -6.39
N ARG A 558 7.66 -3.83 -6.81
CA ARG A 558 6.36 -4.26 -6.23
C ARG A 558 6.22 -5.78 -6.24
N ARG A 559 6.55 -6.41 -7.37
CA ARG A 559 6.56 -7.87 -7.49
C ARG A 559 7.64 -8.49 -6.62
N ALA A 560 8.88 -7.99 -6.66
CA ALA A 560 9.99 -8.55 -5.89
C ALA A 560 9.75 -8.51 -4.38
N PHE A 561 9.23 -7.41 -3.85
CA PHE A 561 9.03 -7.14 -2.43
C PHE A 561 7.58 -6.74 -2.11
N PRO A 562 6.65 -7.71 -2.11
CA PRO A 562 5.21 -7.43 -2.05
C PRO A 562 4.73 -6.90 -0.68
N MET A 563 5.55 -6.98 0.37
CA MET A 563 5.22 -6.58 1.74
C MET A 563 6.02 -5.37 2.24
N ILE A 564 6.87 -4.77 1.39
CA ILE A 564 7.66 -3.59 1.71
C ILE A 564 6.99 -2.32 1.19
N HIS A 565 6.96 -1.27 2.01
CA HIS A 565 6.56 0.09 1.63
C HIS A 565 7.71 0.79 0.92
N PHE A 566 7.46 1.37 -0.24
CA PHE A 566 8.49 2.12 -0.98
C PHE A 566 8.10 3.58 -1.09
N ILE A 567 9.02 4.45 -0.69
CA ILE A 567 8.89 5.88 -0.88
C ILE A 567 10.13 6.33 -1.64
N TYR A 568 9.95 6.94 -2.79
CA TYR A 568 11.08 7.29 -3.64
C TYR A 568 10.92 8.68 -4.24
N SER A 569 12.03 9.30 -4.59
CA SER A 569 12.04 10.50 -5.43
C SER A 569 12.40 10.11 -6.87
N THR A 570 11.93 10.90 -7.82
CA THR A 570 12.27 10.74 -9.24
C THR A 570 12.22 12.07 -9.96
N HIS A 571 13.09 12.20 -10.96
CA HIS A 571 13.06 13.30 -11.93
C HIS A 571 12.55 12.84 -13.30
N ASP A 572 12.25 11.55 -13.46
CA ASP A 572 11.88 10.97 -14.74
C ASP A 572 10.39 10.60 -14.80
N PRO A 573 9.59 11.20 -15.71
CA PRO A 573 8.17 10.86 -15.90
C PRO A 573 7.93 9.40 -16.25
N LEU A 574 8.88 8.72 -16.90
CA LEU A 574 8.76 7.33 -17.31
C LEU A 574 8.63 6.40 -16.10
N THR A 575 9.18 6.78 -14.94
CA THR A 575 9.03 6.00 -13.70
C THR A 575 7.65 6.11 -13.07
N LEU A 576 6.85 7.10 -13.46
CA LEU A 576 5.48 7.28 -12.98
C LEU A 576 4.47 6.45 -13.77
N ARG A 577 4.90 5.74 -14.81
CA ARG A 577 4.04 4.79 -15.54
C ARG A 577 3.73 3.57 -14.67
N GLY A 578 2.45 3.21 -14.59
CA GLY A 578 1.95 2.17 -13.69
C GLY A 578 1.77 2.66 -12.24
N VAL A 579 1.76 3.98 -12.02
CA VAL A 579 1.62 4.61 -10.69
C VAL A 579 0.37 5.46 -10.68
N ARG A 580 -0.52 5.18 -9.73
CA ARG A 580 -1.76 5.93 -9.52
C ARG A 580 -1.46 7.36 -9.13
N GLY A 581 -2.27 8.32 -9.58
CA GLY A 581 -2.05 9.74 -9.25
C GLY A 581 -2.02 10.04 -7.75
N GLN A 582 -2.86 9.36 -6.96
CA GLN A 582 -2.86 9.50 -5.50
C GLN A 582 -1.55 9.07 -4.83
N ASP A 583 -0.79 8.17 -5.47
CA ASP A 583 0.51 7.67 -5.02
C ASP A 583 1.66 8.61 -5.44
N VAL A 584 1.39 9.68 -6.19
CA VAL A 584 2.38 10.68 -6.61
C VAL A 584 2.17 11.99 -5.86
N GLN A 585 3.19 12.44 -5.16
CA GLN A 585 3.21 13.68 -4.38
C GLN A 585 4.09 14.71 -5.09
N ILE A 586 3.45 15.77 -5.58
CA ILE A 586 4.11 16.92 -6.22
C ILE A 586 4.54 17.89 -5.13
N LEU A 587 5.85 18.07 -5.00
CA LEU A 587 6.45 18.96 -4.02
C LEU A 587 6.66 20.36 -4.60
N ASN A 588 6.25 21.37 -3.85
CA ASN A 588 6.50 22.78 -4.12
C ASN A 588 7.04 23.47 -2.88
N ALA A 589 8.05 24.31 -3.03
CA ALA A 589 8.62 25.11 -1.95
C ALA A 589 8.30 26.59 -2.17
N SER A 590 7.85 27.27 -1.12
CA SER A 590 7.70 28.72 -1.12
C SER A 590 9.06 29.40 -0.91
N GLU A 591 9.17 30.68 -1.29
CA GLU A 591 10.35 31.50 -1.01
C GLU A 591 10.67 31.60 0.50
N GLN A 592 9.67 31.39 1.36
CA GLN A 592 9.82 31.42 2.80
C GLN A 592 10.36 30.10 3.38
N GLY A 593 10.57 29.06 2.55
CA GLY A 593 11.08 27.75 2.96
C GLY A 593 10.00 26.79 3.44
N THR A 594 8.72 27.06 3.15
CA THR A 594 7.60 26.17 3.43
C THR A 594 7.45 25.17 2.29
N LEU A 595 7.59 23.88 2.59
CA LEU A 595 7.39 22.79 1.66
C LEU A 595 5.93 22.33 1.72
N SER A 596 5.26 22.37 0.58
CA SER A 596 3.91 21.84 0.39
C SER A 596 3.96 20.63 -0.54
N ALA A 597 3.09 19.66 -0.30
CA ALA A 597 2.88 18.52 -1.16
C ALA A 597 1.42 18.45 -1.57
N ARG A 598 1.16 18.14 -2.84
CA ARG A 598 -0.18 17.81 -3.33
C ARG A 598 -0.14 16.49 -4.07
N SER A 599 -1.17 15.66 -3.88
CA SER A 599 -1.37 14.50 -4.74
C SER A 599 -1.58 14.93 -6.17
N ALA A 600 -1.04 14.17 -7.11
CA ALA A 600 -1.25 14.41 -8.51
C ALA A 600 -2.72 14.19 -8.92
N PRO A 601 -3.25 15.01 -9.84
CA PRO A 601 -4.63 14.92 -10.27
C PRO A 601 -4.86 13.72 -11.20
N GLY A 602 -6.00 13.04 -11.03
CA GLY A 602 -6.49 12.03 -11.97
C GLY A 602 -5.66 10.75 -12.06
N ASP A 603 -5.91 9.97 -13.11
CA ASP A 603 -5.16 8.75 -13.42
C ASP A 603 -4.00 9.08 -14.36
N ILE A 604 -2.79 9.12 -13.81
CA ILE A 604 -1.55 9.43 -14.53
C ILE A 604 -1.21 8.32 -15.54
N ASP A 605 -1.67 7.08 -15.29
CA ASP A 605 -1.31 5.91 -16.11
C ASP A 605 -1.72 6.06 -17.57
N GLY A 606 -2.80 6.78 -17.84
CA GLY A 606 -3.33 7.01 -19.18
C GLY A 606 -2.65 8.13 -19.97
N LEU A 607 -1.86 9.00 -19.34
CA LEU A 607 -1.29 10.19 -20.00
C LEU A 607 -0.12 9.80 -20.92
N PHE A 608 0.02 10.43 -22.08
CA PHE A 608 1.24 10.30 -22.90
C PHE A 608 2.46 10.90 -22.19
N VAL A 609 3.68 10.48 -22.55
CA VAL A 609 4.90 10.98 -21.89
C VAL A 609 5.02 12.50 -22.05
N ASP A 610 4.68 13.03 -23.22
CA ASP A 610 4.67 14.47 -23.45
C ASP A 610 3.65 15.19 -22.58
N GLN A 611 2.47 14.60 -22.35
CA GLN A 611 1.47 15.15 -21.43
C GLN A 611 1.93 15.11 -19.98
N LEU A 612 2.72 14.11 -19.57
CA LEU A 612 3.32 14.08 -18.24
C LEU A 612 4.33 15.22 -18.09
N LEU A 613 5.20 15.37 -19.08
CA LEU A 613 6.25 16.39 -19.13
C LEU A 613 5.67 17.81 -19.13
N THR A 614 4.61 18.06 -19.90
CA THR A 614 3.94 19.37 -19.98
C THR A 614 2.92 19.63 -18.88
N SER A 615 2.59 18.63 -18.07
CA SER A 615 1.70 18.82 -16.92
C SER A 615 2.38 19.51 -15.75
N ASP A 616 1.55 19.97 -14.82
CA ASP A 616 1.87 20.38 -13.45
C ASP A 616 2.82 19.45 -12.65
N LEU A 617 3.06 18.22 -13.11
CA LEU A 617 4.00 17.26 -12.50
C LEU A 617 5.46 17.66 -12.72
N PHE A 618 5.80 18.07 -13.94
CA PHE A 618 7.18 18.39 -14.35
C PHE A 618 7.32 19.84 -14.81
N GLY A 619 6.21 20.50 -15.16
CA GLY A 619 6.16 21.94 -15.39
C GLY A 619 6.94 22.41 -16.61
N LEU A 620 7.10 21.56 -17.63
CA LEU A 620 7.70 22.01 -18.89
C LEU A 620 6.66 22.75 -19.73
N ASN A 621 7.04 23.91 -20.27
CA ASN A 621 6.17 24.64 -21.19
C ASN A 621 5.97 23.86 -22.50
N THR A 622 7.01 23.17 -22.98
CA THR A 622 6.97 22.27 -24.15
C THR A 622 7.97 21.11 -23.98
N THR A 623 7.78 20.02 -24.72
CA THR A 623 8.80 18.96 -24.90
C THR A 623 9.58 19.11 -26.20
N LEU A 624 9.31 20.18 -26.95
CA LEU A 624 9.97 20.49 -28.21
C LEU A 624 11.37 21.06 -27.94
N ASP A 625 12.26 20.97 -28.92
CA ASP A 625 13.56 21.62 -28.79
C ASP A 625 13.39 23.17 -28.83
N GLU A 626 14.37 23.90 -28.30
CA GLU A 626 14.31 25.37 -28.20
C GLU A 626 14.15 26.06 -29.56
N LYS A 627 14.62 25.41 -30.64
CA LYS A 627 14.51 25.91 -32.01
C LYS A 627 13.07 25.76 -32.54
N LEU A 628 12.48 24.59 -32.39
CA LEU A 628 11.10 24.25 -32.77
C LEU A 628 10.10 25.04 -31.94
N ASP A 629 10.34 25.21 -30.64
CA ASP A 629 9.51 26.08 -29.80
C ASP A 629 9.55 27.53 -30.30
N GLY A 630 10.74 28.04 -30.64
CA GLY A 630 10.90 29.34 -31.28
C GLY A 630 10.17 29.45 -32.63
N GLU A 631 10.26 28.42 -33.47
CA GLU A 631 9.55 28.32 -34.76
C GLU A 631 8.03 28.31 -34.56
N PHE A 632 7.50 27.57 -33.57
CA PHE A 632 6.08 27.55 -33.22
C PHE A 632 5.60 28.88 -32.67
N VAL A 633 6.35 29.52 -31.76
CA VAL A 633 5.99 30.84 -31.24
C VAL A 633 5.87 31.86 -32.37
N ARG A 634 6.82 31.84 -33.31
CA ARG A 634 6.82 32.73 -34.48
C ARG A 634 5.71 32.37 -35.47
N TYR A 635 5.48 31.09 -35.72
CA TYR A 635 4.40 30.56 -36.55
C TYR A 635 3.03 31.03 -36.04
N TYR A 636 2.77 30.90 -34.74
CA TYR A 636 1.52 31.35 -34.12
C TYR A 636 1.36 32.89 -34.13
N ASP A 637 2.43 33.68 -33.95
CA ASP A 637 2.38 35.15 -34.09
C ASP A 637 1.97 35.58 -35.50
N LEU A 638 2.49 34.92 -36.54
CA LEU A 638 2.13 35.20 -37.92
C LEU A 638 0.69 34.75 -38.24
N LEU A 639 0.29 33.56 -37.78
CA LEU A 639 -1.09 33.06 -37.94
C LEU A 639 -2.13 33.97 -37.28
N ALA A 640 -1.86 34.45 -36.06
CA ALA A 640 -2.79 35.27 -35.29
C ALA A 640 -3.11 36.62 -35.98
N ARG A 641 -2.17 37.17 -36.76
CA ARG A 641 -2.35 38.43 -37.49
C ARG A 641 -3.32 38.29 -38.68
N GLY A 642 -3.53 37.08 -39.17
CA GLY A 642 -4.44 36.76 -40.27
C GLY A 642 -3.88 37.11 -41.66
N ASP A 643 -4.25 36.32 -42.67
CA ASP A 643 -3.70 36.37 -44.03
C ASP A 643 -3.82 37.75 -44.72
N SER A 644 -4.83 38.54 -44.34
CA SER A 644 -5.10 39.87 -44.90
C SER A 644 -4.18 40.98 -44.38
N ARG A 645 -3.52 40.77 -43.23
CA ARG A 645 -2.64 41.78 -42.60
C ARG A 645 -1.15 41.48 -42.77
N LEU A 646 -0.79 40.30 -43.28
CA LEU A 646 0.60 39.90 -43.48
C LEU A 646 1.20 40.52 -44.74
N ASN A 647 2.41 41.09 -44.62
CA ASN A 647 3.16 41.59 -45.76
C ASN A 647 3.76 40.44 -46.59
N ALA A 648 4.28 40.73 -47.80
CA ALA A 648 4.78 39.70 -48.71
C ALA A 648 5.92 38.86 -48.10
N ARG A 649 6.80 39.49 -47.30
CA ARG A 649 7.94 38.83 -46.64
C ARG A 649 7.48 37.93 -45.50
N GLU A 650 6.52 38.37 -44.70
CA GLU A 650 5.92 37.59 -43.61
C GLU A 650 5.11 36.40 -44.14
N ARG A 651 4.48 36.52 -45.31
CA ARG A 651 3.82 35.39 -45.99
C ARG A 651 4.81 34.33 -46.50
N ASP A 652 5.97 34.75 -46.99
CA ASP A 652 7.03 33.82 -47.37
C ASP A 652 7.68 33.18 -46.14
N GLU A 653 7.85 33.94 -45.05
CA GLU A 653 8.32 33.42 -43.76
C GLU A 653 7.33 32.40 -43.17
N LEU A 654 6.04 32.69 -43.18
CA LEU A 654 4.99 31.78 -42.72
C LEU A 654 5.01 30.46 -43.50
N ARG A 655 5.13 30.53 -44.84
CA ARG A 655 5.26 29.32 -45.68
C ARG A 655 6.54 28.54 -45.39
N GLY A 656 7.66 29.23 -45.20
CA GLY A 656 8.92 28.58 -44.83
C GLY A 656 8.86 27.89 -43.45
N LEU A 657 8.15 28.47 -42.49
CA LEU A 657 7.90 27.86 -41.18
C LEU A 657 6.95 26.67 -41.29
N GLU A 658 5.89 26.75 -42.11
CA GLU A 658 5.00 25.62 -42.37
C GLU A 658 5.75 24.43 -43.00
N GLU A 659 6.65 24.69 -43.94
CA GLU A 659 7.49 23.66 -44.56
C GLU A 659 8.50 23.07 -43.55
N SER A 660 9.16 23.90 -42.75
CA SER A 660 10.08 23.45 -41.68
C SER A 660 9.39 22.55 -40.66
N LEU A 661 8.25 23.00 -40.11
CA LEU A 661 7.47 22.26 -39.13
C LEU A 661 6.86 20.97 -39.73
N HIS A 662 6.54 20.98 -41.03
CA HIS A 662 6.10 19.78 -41.73
C HIS A 662 7.23 18.76 -41.90
N ASP A 663 8.42 19.19 -42.29
CA ASP A 663 9.58 18.31 -42.49
C ASP A 663 10.06 17.68 -41.19
N GLU A 664 9.90 18.38 -40.07
CA GLU A 664 10.15 17.87 -38.71
C GLU A 664 8.98 17.00 -38.18
N GLY A 665 7.93 16.79 -38.98
CA GLY A 665 6.81 15.89 -38.67
C GLY A 665 5.75 16.46 -37.73
N MET A 666 5.80 17.75 -37.41
CA MET A 666 4.95 18.39 -36.41
C MET A 666 3.55 18.78 -36.93
N MET A 667 3.36 18.79 -38.25
CA MET A 667 2.08 19.15 -38.89
C MET A 667 1.23 17.93 -39.30
N GLY A 668 1.58 16.72 -38.83
CA GLY A 668 0.88 15.47 -39.15
C GLY A 668 1.29 14.83 -40.47
N VAL A 669 1.33 13.49 -40.49
CA VAL A 669 1.89 12.72 -41.62
C VAL A 669 0.80 12.48 -42.67
N THR A 670 -0.41 12.15 -42.22
CA THR A 670 -1.57 11.86 -43.07
C THR A 670 -2.34 13.13 -43.43
N GLN A 671 -3.06 13.12 -44.55
CA GLN A 671 -3.88 14.26 -44.98
C GLN A 671 -4.95 14.65 -43.93
N ARG A 672 -5.49 13.66 -43.21
CA ARG A 672 -6.44 13.86 -42.12
C ARG A 672 -5.80 14.61 -40.95
N GLU A 673 -4.60 14.21 -40.54
CA GLU A 673 -3.86 14.85 -39.45
C GLU A 673 -3.50 16.29 -39.82
N ARG A 674 -3.04 16.54 -41.05
CA ARG A 674 -2.71 17.90 -41.51
C ARG A 674 -3.87 18.87 -41.44
N ILE A 675 -5.06 18.42 -41.86
CA ILE A 675 -6.28 19.23 -41.77
C ILE A 675 -6.62 19.49 -40.30
N MET A 676 -6.49 18.47 -39.44
CA MET A 676 -6.78 18.60 -38.01
C MET A 676 -5.82 19.57 -37.33
N TYR A 677 -4.51 19.42 -37.52
CA TYR A 677 -3.49 20.29 -36.93
C TYR A 677 -3.64 21.73 -37.41
N ARG A 678 -3.84 21.97 -38.71
CA ARG A 678 -4.04 23.33 -39.25
C ARG A 678 -5.27 24.04 -38.65
N VAL A 679 -6.35 23.31 -38.39
CA VAL A 679 -7.55 23.86 -37.73
C VAL A 679 -7.26 24.19 -36.26
N ILE A 680 -6.57 23.28 -35.56
CA ILE A 680 -6.15 23.48 -34.16
C ILE A 680 -5.20 24.68 -34.06
N ASP A 681 -4.23 24.80 -34.95
CA ASP A 681 -3.21 25.85 -34.92
C ASP A 681 -3.80 27.24 -35.16
N ARG A 682 -4.77 27.37 -36.08
CA ARG A 682 -5.52 28.63 -36.28
C ARG A 682 -6.36 29.00 -35.07
N GLN A 683 -6.95 28.02 -34.39
CA GLN A 683 -7.69 28.21 -33.13
C GLN A 683 -6.77 28.67 -31.98
N LEU A 684 -5.65 27.98 -31.79
CA LEU A 684 -4.68 28.34 -30.74
C LEU A 684 -4.04 29.71 -30.99
N ALA A 685 -3.80 30.07 -32.25
CA ALA A 685 -3.31 31.39 -32.63
C ALA A 685 -4.28 32.53 -32.26
N THR A 686 -5.60 32.28 -32.33
CA THR A 686 -6.64 33.27 -31.98
C THR A 686 -6.90 33.35 -30.47
N LEU A 687 -6.64 32.29 -29.71
CA LEU A 687 -6.84 32.22 -28.25
C LEU A 687 -5.75 32.92 -27.41
N ARG A 688 -4.61 33.29 -28.00
CA ARG A 688 -3.49 33.94 -27.27
C ARG A 688 -3.82 35.32 -26.68
N ASP A 689 -4.99 35.89 -26.98
CA ASP A 689 -5.50 37.16 -26.39
C ASP A 689 -6.38 36.99 -25.13
N GLY A 690 -6.50 35.79 -24.56
CA GLY A 690 -6.85 35.64 -23.14
C GLY A 690 -8.31 35.33 -22.77
N GLU A 691 -9.10 34.71 -23.63
CA GLU A 691 -10.37 34.08 -23.20
C GLU A 691 -10.42 32.62 -23.67
N GLY A 692 -10.50 31.70 -22.71
CA GLY A 692 -10.70 30.27 -22.96
C GLY A 692 -12.18 29.93 -22.99
N GLY A 693 -12.61 29.21 -24.03
CA GLY A 693 -13.89 28.49 -24.04
C GLY A 693 -14.65 28.61 -25.36
N GLU A 694 -14.80 27.47 -26.04
CA GLU A 694 -15.58 27.19 -27.26
C GLU A 694 -14.92 27.53 -28.62
N LEU A 695 -15.14 26.64 -29.60
CA LEU A 695 -14.71 26.80 -31.00
C LEU A 695 -15.35 28.07 -31.57
N SER A 696 -14.53 29.05 -31.97
CA SER A 696 -15.03 30.25 -32.64
C SER A 696 -15.85 29.90 -33.90
N GLU A 697 -16.87 30.72 -34.20
CA GLU A 697 -17.70 30.56 -35.42
C GLU A 697 -16.84 30.48 -36.70
N ASP A 698 -15.68 31.14 -36.72
CA ASP A 698 -14.72 31.10 -37.82
C ASP A 698 -14.10 29.71 -38.05
N ALA A 699 -13.86 28.92 -37.00
CA ALA A 699 -13.37 27.55 -37.16
C ALA A 699 -14.46 26.58 -37.62
N ILE A 700 -15.71 26.79 -37.20
CA ILE A 700 -16.86 26.03 -37.71
C ILE A 700 -17.01 26.31 -39.21
N LYS A 701 -16.92 27.59 -39.62
CA LYS A 701 -16.99 28.01 -41.02
C LYS A 701 -15.87 27.42 -41.87
N LEU A 702 -14.65 27.34 -41.34
CA LEU A 702 -13.51 26.74 -42.03
C LEU A 702 -13.67 25.22 -42.19
N ILE A 703 -14.22 24.53 -41.18
CA ILE A 703 -14.58 23.11 -41.28
C ILE A 703 -15.66 22.93 -42.36
N GLU A 704 -16.67 23.79 -42.42
CA GLU A 704 -17.70 23.76 -43.46
C GLU A 704 -17.14 24.02 -44.86
N GLU A 705 -16.24 25.01 -45.01
CA GLU A 705 -15.57 25.32 -46.29
C GLU A 705 -14.65 24.18 -46.75
N LEU A 706 -13.92 23.53 -45.85
CA LEU A 706 -13.05 22.38 -46.17
C LEU A 706 -13.85 21.09 -46.47
N VAL A 707 -15.02 20.94 -45.86
CA VAL A 707 -15.97 19.86 -46.19
C VAL A 707 -16.61 20.13 -47.55
N GLN A 708 -16.95 21.38 -47.88
CA GLN A 708 -17.48 21.78 -49.19
C GLN A 708 -16.44 21.66 -50.31
N SER A 709 -15.20 22.10 -50.11
CA SER A 709 -14.13 21.98 -51.11
C SER A 709 -13.79 20.51 -51.42
N ASN A 710 -13.97 19.60 -50.45
CA ASN A 710 -13.84 18.16 -50.68
C ASN A 710 -15.04 17.55 -51.42
N GLN A 711 -16.24 18.15 -51.33
CA GLN A 711 -17.38 17.72 -52.13
C GLN A 711 -17.23 18.14 -53.61
N GLU A 712 -16.66 19.31 -53.89
CA GLU A 712 -16.35 19.73 -55.27
C GLU A 712 -15.28 18.83 -55.93
N TYR A 713 -14.29 18.34 -55.17
CA TYR A 713 -13.31 17.38 -55.68
C TYR A 713 -13.89 15.98 -55.97
N LYS A 714 -14.99 15.57 -55.31
CA LYS A 714 -15.73 14.35 -55.67
C LYS A 714 -16.61 14.52 -56.92
N GLY A 715 -17.02 15.74 -57.25
CA GLY A 715 -17.73 16.05 -58.50
C GLY A 715 -16.84 16.06 -59.75
N LEU A 716 -15.53 16.27 -59.58
CA LEU A 716 -14.55 16.31 -60.68
C LEU A 716 -13.87 14.95 -60.99
N LEU A 717 -14.15 13.92 -60.18
CA LEU A 717 -13.68 12.53 -60.39
C LEU A 717 -14.83 11.56 -60.71
N GLY A 718 -16.01 12.10 -61.03
CA GLY A 718 -17.16 11.35 -61.50
C GLY A 718 -17.48 11.69 -62.96
N ASP A 719 -16.61 11.24 -63.87
CA ASP A 719 -16.91 10.80 -65.23
C ASP A 719 -15.81 9.84 -65.71
#